data_AF-A0A0S3T5J8-F1
#
_entry.id   AF-A0A0S3T5J8-F1
#
_cell.length_a   1.000
_cell.length_b   1.000
_cell.length_c   1.000
_cell.angle_alpha   90.00
_cell.angle_beta   90.00
_cell.angle_gamma   90.00
#
_symmetry.space_group_name_H-M   'P 1'
#
loop_
_entity.id
_entity.type
_entity.pdbx_description
1 polymer ?
#
loop_
_entity_poly.entity_id
_entity_poly.type
_entity_poly.pdbx_seq_one_letter_code
_entity_poly.pdbx_strand_id
1 'polypeptide(L)'
;MTLTLTCCSLHPAMPVFSRTLFSIPMCQELSLPCDSYGSRTAKQWKKLMRIKATVAEAPPDVWRSVAGNGEDGVPEKKKLRVLVAGGGIGGLVFSLAAKRKGFDVVVFEKDMSAIRGEGQYRGPIQIQSNALAALEAIDFEAAEEVLRVGCITGDRINGLVDGVSGSWYIKFDTFTPAAERGLPVTRVISRMALQEILARAVGEDSIMNESNVVDFVDHGDKVTVELENGQKYDGDLLVGADGIWSKVRNKLFGEREATYSGYTCYTGVADFVPADIESVGYRVFLGHKQYFVSSDVGAGKTQWYAFHQESAGGSDIPNGKKKRLLKMFEGWCDNVIDVLVATEEEAILRRDIYDRTPTFTWGKGRVTLLGDSIHAMQPNMGQGGCMAIEDSYQLALELGNAWEQSIKSGSPIDIDSSLKSYERERRLRVAIVHGMARMAALMASTYRAYLGVGLGPFEFLTKFRIPHPGRVGGRFLIDKMMPLMLNWVLGGNSQRQKSNAKSCLFSAASPAIFAWIMRLKSAKAIWNALKDYEGNDKFRAMQLLNLIKDFEMQRAKELGTIRSTLRDFKASLTSSKLEGRPICCRLSDKANDQLQTWFEDNDALERAINGEWILLPCDEAGSIKPISLSQDEMKPCIIGSSQHEDHPGSSIIIPLPKVSPLHARINYKDGAFFLTDLRSLHGTWITDNEGRRYRIHSNYPSRVRPSDVIEFGSDKASFRVKVTRSAPRESEKKGTKLYQKE
;
A
#
# COMPACT_ATOMS: atom_id res chain seq x y z
N MET A 1 42.79 -37.67 -42.70
CA MET A 1 43.87 -37.18 -41.83
C MET A 1 43.26 -37.03 -40.44
N THR A 2 42.97 -38.11 -39.69
CA THR A 2 43.90 -38.96 -38.91
C THR A 2 44.77 -38.08 -38.00
N LEU A 3 44.73 -38.11 -36.66
CA LEU A 3 44.71 -39.23 -35.71
C LEU A 3 44.29 -38.76 -34.27
N THR A 4 43.52 -39.62 -33.58
CA THR A 4 43.53 -40.05 -32.14
C THR A 4 43.66 -39.04 -30.98
N LEU A 5 42.72 -38.99 -30.01
CA LEU A 5 42.42 -39.93 -28.89
C LEU A 5 43.58 -40.12 -27.89
N THR A 6 43.39 -39.65 -26.64
CA THR A 6 43.29 -40.54 -25.46
C THR A 6 42.74 -39.80 -24.23
N CYS A 7 41.85 -40.50 -23.54
CA CYS A 7 41.20 -40.18 -22.27
C CYS A 7 41.84 -41.06 -21.17
N CYS A 8 41.85 -40.60 -19.91
CA CYS A 8 41.85 -41.35 -18.62
C CYS A 8 42.37 -40.41 -17.50
N SER A 9 41.54 -39.86 -16.62
CA SER A 9 40.91 -40.44 -15.41
C SER A 9 41.87 -40.71 -14.24
N LEU A 10 41.57 -40.07 -13.08
CA LEU A 10 41.69 -40.51 -11.67
C LEU A 10 42.39 -39.51 -10.72
N HIS A 11 41.59 -38.99 -9.79
CA HIS A 11 41.95 -38.56 -8.42
C HIS A 11 42.53 -39.75 -7.59
N PRO A 12 42.95 -39.60 -6.31
CA PRO A 12 43.16 -38.44 -5.43
C PRO A 12 44.52 -38.48 -4.66
N ALA A 13 44.92 -37.40 -3.98
CA ALA A 13 45.61 -37.44 -2.67
C ALA A 13 45.99 -36.02 -2.18
N MET A 14 45.58 -35.68 -0.96
CA MET A 14 46.26 -34.67 -0.12
C MET A 14 47.54 -35.28 0.50
N PRO A 15 48.52 -34.45 0.93
CA PRO A 15 48.60 -34.19 2.37
C PRO A 15 49.02 -32.77 2.80
N VAL A 16 48.47 -32.42 3.97
CA VAL A 16 48.84 -31.52 5.07
C VAL A 16 50.34 -31.19 5.24
N PHE A 17 50.71 -29.90 5.43
CA PHE A 17 51.22 -29.30 6.70
C PHE A 17 51.96 -27.95 6.52
N SER A 18 51.61 -27.02 7.42
CA SER A 18 52.44 -26.03 8.15
C SER A 18 53.30 -25.00 7.40
N ARG A 19 53.04 -23.70 7.63
CA ARG A 19 53.65 -22.95 8.75
C ARG A 19 53.15 -21.50 8.79
N THR A 20 52.70 -21.15 9.97
CA THR A 20 52.52 -19.80 10.53
C THR A 20 53.84 -19.02 10.54
N LEU A 21 53.79 -17.72 10.29
CA LEU A 21 54.64 -16.70 10.92
C LEU A 21 53.93 -15.34 10.84
N PHE A 22 53.59 -14.81 12.02
CA PHE A 22 53.13 -13.45 12.26
C PHE A 22 54.27 -12.43 12.05
N SER A 23 53.93 -11.22 11.59
CA SER A 23 54.43 -9.93 12.13
C SER A 23 53.62 -8.75 11.56
N ILE A 24 53.03 -7.96 12.45
CA ILE A 24 52.44 -6.59 12.33
C ILE A 24 53.36 -5.67 13.20
N PRO A 25 53.34 -4.31 13.20
CA PRO A 25 52.74 -3.27 12.33
C PRO A 25 53.74 -2.20 11.83
N MET A 26 53.29 -1.27 10.97
CA MET A 26 53.70 0.13 11.11
C MET A 26 52.55 1.09 10.72
N CYS A 27 52.19 1.94 11.68
CA CYS A 27 51.47 3.20 11.48
C CYS A 27 52.38 4.22 10.79
N GLN A 28 51.82 5.04 9.91
CA GLN A 28 52.28 6.42 9.80
C GLN A 28 51.15 7.36 9.35
N GLU A 29 50.92 8.35 10.18
CA GLU A 29 50.07 9.52 9.98
C GLU A 29 50.59 10.40 8.84
N LEU A 30 49.69 11.08 8.14
CA LEU A 30 49.98 12.41 7.59
C LEU A 30 48.68 13.21 7.41
N SER A 31 48.74 14.41 7.98
CA SER A 31 47.69 15.39 8.17
C SER A 31 47.78 16.52 7.13
N LEU A 32 46.62 16.90 6.55
CA LEU A 32 46.18 18.25 6.15
C LEU A 32 46.98 19.00 5.03
N PRO A 33 46.38 19.96 4.26
CA PRO A 33 45.53 21.04 4.77
C PRO A 33 44.25 21.39 4.00
N CYS A 34 43.41 22.12 4.74
CA CYS A 34 42.21 22.84 4.36
C CYS A 34 42.59 24.27 3.93
N ASP A 35 42.04 24.75 2.81
CA ASP A 35 41.75 26.17 2.53
C ASP A 35 40.89 26.21 1.24
N SER A 36 39.58 26.51 1.30
CA SER A 36 38.90 27.81 1.49
C SER A 36 38.62 28.55 0.17
N TYR A 37 37.37 28.45 -0.32
CA TYR A 37 36.56 29.41 -1.10
C TYR A 37 35.20 28.71 -1.32
N GLY A 38 34.01 29.22 -1.01
CA GLY A 38 33.59 30.56 -0.66
C GLY A 38 32.20 30.83 -1.25
N SER A 39 31.14 30.33 -0.59
CA SER A 39 29.80 30.93 -0.41
C SER A 39 28.97 31.45 -1.60
N ARG A 40 27.71 30.97 -1.69
CA ARG A 40 26.40 31.71 -1.63
C ARG A 40 25.35 30.84 -2.34
N THR A 41 24.22 30.41 -1.77
CA THR A 41 23.31 31.04 -0.79
C THR A 41 22.54 29.98 0.01
N ALA A 42 22.80 29.93 1.32
CA ALA A 42 21.91 29.34 2.31
C ALA A 42 21.26 30.48 3.12
N LYS A 43 20.02 30.81 2.81
CA LYS A 43 19.12 31.54 3.71
C LYS A 43 17.74 30.95 3.53
N GLN A 44 17.24 30.33 4.61
CA GLN A 44 15.85 30.33 5.06
C GLN A 44 15.31 28.95 5.51
N TRP A 45 16.05 28.19 6.32
CA TRP A 45 15.48 27.11 7.16
C TRP A 45 16.14 27.11 8.55
N LYS A 46 15.71 28.05 9.40
CA LYS A 46 15.94 28.03 10.85
C LYS A 46 14.78 28.74 11.54
N LYS A 47 13.68 28.02 11.80
CA LYS A 47 12.79 28.29 12.93
C LYS A 47 11.93 27.06 13.25
N LEU A 48 11.86 26.73 14.55
CA LEU A 48 11.10 25.68 15.26
C LEU A 48 11.67 24.26 15.32
N MET A 49 11.85 23.62 16.49
CA MET A 49 11.87 24.06 17.89
C MET A 49 12.69 22.98 18.64
N ARG A 50 13.73 23.44 19.33
CA ARG A 50 14.60 22.67 20.22
C ARG A 50 13.92 22.64 21.59
N ILE A 51 13.30 21.53 21.97
CA ILE A 51 12.94 21.29 23.37
C ILE A 51 14.10 20.53 24.01
N LYS A 52 14.87 21.24 24.83
CA LYS A 52 15.83 20.66 25.77
C LYS A 52 15.07 19.81 26.78
N ALA A 53 15.25 18.49 26.76
CA ALA A 53 15.11 17.69 27.97
C ALA A 53 16.45 17.80 28.72
N THR A 54 16.42 18.41 29.90
CA THR A 54 17.53 18.43 30.85
C THR A 54 17.87 17.00 31.26
N VAL A 55 19.05 16.55 30.84
CA VAL A 55 19.70 15.34 31.36
C VAL A 55 20.18 15.67 32.77
N ALA A 56 19.60 15.01 33.77
CA ALA A 56 20.27 14.83 35.05
C ALA A 56 21.26 13.68 34.87
N GLU A 57 22.55 14.01 34.86
CA GLU A 57 23.63 13.02 34.88
C GLU A 57 23.54 12.22 36.19
N ALA A 58 23.20 10.94 36.10
CA ALA A 58 23.50 9.97 37.15
C ALA A 58 24.95 9.48 36.93
N PRO A 59 25.76 9.28 37.98
CA PRO A 59 27.15 8.87 37.81
C PRO A 59 27.24 7.45 37.24
N PRO A 60 28.36 7.09 36.58
CA PRO A 60 28.57 5.76 36.05
C PRO A 60 28.85 4.78 37.19
N ASP A 61 27.89 3.91 37.51
CA ASP A 61 28.13 2.80 38.43
C ASP A 61 28.98 1.73 37.75
N VAL A 62 30.27 1.78 38.10
CA VAL A 62 31.30 0.80 37.84
C VAL A 62 30.91 -0.52 38.53
N TRP A 63 30.62 -1.57 37.77
CA TRP A 63 30.46 -2.92 38.30
C TRP A 63 31.83 -3.45 38.76
N ARG A 64 32.15 -3.26 40.03
CA ARG A 64 33.16 -4.07 40.73
C ARG A 64 32.48 -5.25 41.39
N SER A 65 32.91 -6.44 41.02
CA SER A 65 32.64 -7.69 41.73
C SER A 65 33.01 -7.54 43.21
N VAL A 66 32.02 -7.57 44.09
CA VAL A 66 32.21 -7.78 45.53
C VAL A 66 31.49 -9.06 45.90
N ALA A 67 32.27 -10.12 46.10
CA ALA A 67 31.83 -11.28 46.85
C ALA A 67 31.58 -10.83 48.29
N GLY A 68 30.35 -10.97 48.77
CA GLY A 68 29.95 -10.67 50.13
C GLY A 68 28.79 -11.56 50.54
N ASN A 69 29.05 -12.48 51.47
CA ASN A 69 28.09 -13.35 52.11
C ASN A 69 26.99 -12.55 52.83
N GLY A 70 25.74 -12.99 52.71
CA GLY A 70 24.62 -12.49 53.51
C GLY A 70 23.27 -12.99 52.98
N GLU A 71 22.54 -13.69 53.83
CA GLU A 71 21.37 -14.53 53.55
C GLU A 71 20.09 -13.74 53.19
N ASP A 72 19.43 -14.15 52.10
CA ASP A 72 17.98 -14.38 51.96
C ASP A 72 17.70 -14.75 50.49
N GLY A 73 17.97 -16.02 50.16
CA GLY A 73 17.95 -16.53 48.79
C GLY A 73 16.54 -16.79 48.26
N VAL A 74 15.89 -15.76 47.72
CA VAL A 74 14.92 -16.02 46.63
C VAL A 74 15.76 -16.55 45.46
N PRO A 75 15.55 -17.79 44.98
CA PRO A 75 16.34 -18.33 43.88
C PRO A 75 16.20 -17.39 42.69
N GLU A 76 17.32 -16.81 42.24
CA GLU A 76 17.35 -15.93 41.07
C GLU A 76 16.78 -16.73 39.89
N LYS A 77 15.58 -16.38 39.46
CA LYS A 77 14.82 -17.18 38.50
C LYS A 77 15.62 -17.19 37.19
N LYS A 78 16.16 -18.36 36.83
CA LYS A 78 17.04 -18.54 35.67
C LYS A 78 16.35 -17.97 34.42
N LYS A 79 17.05 -17.07 33.73
CA LYS A 79 16.60 -16.45 32.48
C LYS A 79 16.32 -17.55 31.45
N LEU A 80 15.21 -17.42 30.71
CA LEU A 80 14.86 -18.39 29.67
C LEU A 80 15.92 -18.40 28.57
N ARG A 81 16.27 -19.61 28.14
CA ARG A 81 17.17 -19.86 27.02
C ARG A 81 16.37 -20.09 25.75
N VAL A 82 16.52 -19.19 24.79
CA VAL A 82 15.82 -19.20 23.50
C VAL A 82 16.79 -19.64 22.40
N LEU A 83 16.41 -20.69 21.69
CA LEU A 83 17.12 -21.19 20.53
C LEU A 83 16.49 -20.62 19.26
N VAL A 84 17.29 -20.06 18.36
CA VAL A 84 16.81 -19.47 17.11
C VAL A 84 17.45 -20.21 15.94
N ALA A 85 16.64 -20.86 15.11
CA ALA A 85 17.10 -21.50 13.88
C ALA A 85 17.03 -20.48 12.72
N GLY A 86 18.18 -19.99 12.27
CA GLY A 86 18.31 -19.03 11.17
C GLY A 86 18.73 -17.61 11.63
N GLY A 87 19.86 -17.14 11.12
CA GLY A 87 20.44 -15.80 11.27
C GLY A 87 20.07 -14.82 10.14
N GLY A 88 18.90 -14.99 9.53
CA GLY A 88 18.32 -14.00 8.63
C GLY A 88 17.84 -12.74 9.38
N ILE A 89 17.29 -11.76 8.66
CA ILE A 89 16.78 -10.50 9.25
C ILE A 89 15.82 -10.77 10.40
N GLY A 90 14.82 -11.64 10.22
CA GLY A 90 13.86 -11.98 11.27
C GLY A 90 14.50 -12.64 12.50
N GLY A 91 15.41 -13.59 12.30
CA GLY A 91 16.10 -14.26 13.40
C GLY A 91 17.01 -13.33 14.20
N LEU A 92 17.79 -12.48 13.52
CA LEU A 92 18.67 -11.51 14.18
C LEU A 92 17.87 -10.43 14.93
N VAL A 93 16.81 -9.88 14.32
CA VAL A 93 15.98 -8.86 14.98
C VAL A 93 15.24 -9.44 16.18
N PHE A 94 14.71 -10.66 16.08
CA PHE A 94 14.10 -11.33 17.23
C PHE A 94 15.14 -11.59 18.34
N SER A 95 16.33 -12.03 17.98
CA SER A 95 17.40 -12.28 18.95
C SER A 95 17.79 -11.01 19.68
N LEU A 96 17.91 -9.88 18.96
CA LEU A 96 18.14 -8.57 19.56
C LEU A 96 17.02 -8.19 20.52
N ALA A 97 15.76 -8.31 20.07
CA ALA A 97 14.58 -8.00 20.89
C ALA A 97 14.49 -8.86 22.15
N ALA A 98 14.77 -10.15 22.04
CA ALA A 98 14.76 -11.08 23.16
C ALA A 98 15.90 -10.78 24.16
N LYS A 99 17.12 -10.46 23.68
CA LYS A 99 18.23 -10.03 24.54
C LYS A 99 17.93 -8.72 25.26
N ARG A 100 17.30 -7.74 24.60
CA ARG A 100 16.85 -6.48 25.24
C ARG A 100 15.76 -6.72 26.30
N LYS A 101 15.04 -7.84 26.25
CA LYS A 101 14.13 -8.33 27.30
C LYS A 101 14.82 -9.17 28.39
N GLY A 102 16.12 -9.38 28.29
CA GLY A 102 16.92 -10.09 29.28
C GLY A 102 16.94 -11.61 29.13
N PHE A 103 16.47 -12.16 28.00
CA PHE A 103 16.56 -13.60 27.71
C PHE A 103 17.97 -14.01 27.29
N ASP A 104 18.33 -15.27 27.56
CA ASP A 104 19.54 -15.90 27.01
C ASP A 104 19.20 -16.43 25.61
N VAL A 105 20.00 -16.09 24.59
CA VAL A 105 19.66 -16.36 23.18
C VAL A 105 20.86 -16.94 22.46
N VAL A 106 20.61 -18.01 21.71
CA VAL A 106 21.57 -18.64 20.80
C VAL A 106 20.97 -18.72 19.41
N VAL A 107 21.66 -18.15 18.42
CA VAL A 107 21.29 -18.17 17.00
C VAL A 107 22.14 -19.20 16.28
N PHE A 108 21.50 -20.14 15.59
CA PHE A 108 22.16 -21.10 14.72
C PHE A 108 21.97 -20.66 13.27
N GLU A 109 23.05 -20.26 12.61
CA GLU A 109 23.03 -19.91 11.19
C GLU A 109 23.95 -20.82 10.41
N LYS A 110 23.45 -21.34 9.28
CA LYS A 110 24.21 -22.23 8.42
C LYS A 110 25.38 -21.52 7.73
N ASP A 111 25.18 -20.27 7.32
CA ASP A 111 26.18 -19.55 6.55
C ASP A 111 25.99 -18.02 6.64
N MET A 112 26.61 -17.40 7.63
CA MET A 112 26.76 -15.95 7.73
C MET A 112 27.66 -15.39 6.61
N SER A 113 28.45 -16.23 5.94
CA SER A 113 29.25 -15.85 4.78
C SER A 113 28.48 -15.94 3.46
N ALA A 114 27.21 -16.40 3.44
CA ALA A 114 26.34 -16.27 2.27
C ALA A 114 26.13 -14.79 1.87
N ILE A 115 26.44 -13.88 2.80
CA ILE A 115 26.64 -12.43 2.65
C ILE A 115 27.77 -12.14 1.62
N ARG A 116 28.82 -12.96 1.59
CA ARG A 116 30.01 -12.96 0.73
C ARG A 116 29.92 -14.07 -0.34
N GLY A 117 28.99 -13.91 -1.29
CA GLY A 117 28.75 -14.90 -2.35
C GLY A 117 27.51 -14.52 -3.17
N GLU A 118 26.56 -15.44 -3.34
CA GLU A 118 25.24 -15.08 -3.90
C GLU A 118 24.59 -13.89 -3.19
N GLY A 119 24.87 -13.67 -1.89
CA GLY A 119 24.35 -12.54 -1.12
C GLY A 119 24.86 -11.18 -1.57
N GLN A 120 26.06 -11.09 -2.16
CA GLN A 120 26.55 -9.87 -2.80
C GLN A 120 25.62 -9.46 -3.94
N TYR A 121 25.09 -10.45 -4.66
CA TYR A 121 24.21 -10.28 -5.82
C TYR A 121 22.71 -10.36 -5.46
N ARG A 122 22.34 -10.67 -4.20
CA ARG A 122 20.94 -10.62 -3.72
C ARG A 122 20.38 -9.19 -3.69
N GLY A 123 21.27 -8.22 -3.68
CA GLY A 123 20.98 -6.80 -3.73
C GLY A 123 20.31 -6.25 -2.46
N PRO A 124 20.13 -4.92 -2.39
CA PRO A 124 19.53 -4.23 -1.25
C PRO A 124 18.09 -4.64 -0.93
N ILE A 125 17.64 -4.29 0.27
CA ILE A 125 16.28 -4.48 0.76
C ILE A 125 15.69 -3.14 1.18
N GLN A 126 14.41 -2.95 0.88
CA GLN A 126 13.64 -1.81 1.36
C GLN A 126 13.08 -2.10 2.76
N ILE A 127 13.40 -1.26 3.73
CA ILE A 127 12.83 -1.29 5.08
C ILE A 127 11.86 -0.11 5.19
N GLN A 128 10.58 -0.42 5.28
CA GLN A 128 9.49 0.55 5.31
C GLN A 128 9.26 1.08 6.73
N SER A 129 8.54 2.21 6.83
CA SER A 129 8.33 2.97 8.07
C SER A 129 7.82 2.13 9.25
N ASN A 130 6.93 1.16 9.00
CA ASN A 130 6.41 0.25 10.01
C ASN A 130 7.51 -0.61 10.65
N ALA A 131 8.43 -1.12 9.84
CA ALA A 131 9.52 -1.97 10.30
C ALA A 131 10.63 -1.14 10.95
N LEU A 132 10.94 0.05 10.42
CA LEU A 132 11.90 0.96 11.06
C LEU A 132 11.43 1.38 12.45
N ALA A 133 10.15 1.69 12.62
CA ALA A 133 9.57 2.02 13.93
C ALA A 133 9.59 0.83 14.90
N ALA A 134 9.34 -0.38 14.40
CA ALA A 134 9.46 -1.59 15.22
C ALA A 134 10.92 -1.85 15.64
N LEU A 135 11.88 -1.64 14.74
CA LEU A 135 13.31 -1.75 15.06
C LEU A 135 13.74 -0.69 16.07
N GLU A 136 13.31 0.56 15.91
CA GLU A 136 13.57 1.66 16.85
C GLU A 136 13.01 1.36 18.26
N ALA A 137 11.83 0.75 18.34
CA ALA A 137 11.23 0.33 19.60
C ALA A 137 11.95 -0.86 20.26
N ILE A 138 12.65 -1.68 19.48
CA ILE A 138 13.49 -2.79 19.97
C ILE A 138 14.82 -2.25 20.46
N ASP A 139 15.48 -1.46 19.63
CA ASP A 139 16.86 -1.02 19.78
C ASP A 139 17.08 0.29 18.99
N PHE A 140 17.18 1.39 19.73
CA PHE A 140 17.34 2.72 19.15
C PHE A 140 18.69 2.85 18.41
N GLU A 141 19.77 2.30 18.97
CA GLU A 141 21.11 2.44 18.39
C GLU A 141 21.23 1.70 17.05
N ALA A 142 20.73 0.47 16.98
CA ALA A 142 20.69 -0.31 15.74
C ALA A 142 19.79 0.35 14.70
N ALA A 143 18.65 0.90 15.11
CA ALA A 143 17.75 1.63 14.21
C ALA A 143 18.42 2.90 13.65
N GLU A 144 19.10 3.68 14.48
CA GLU A 144 19.84 4.88 14.06
C GLU A 144 20.94 4.52 13.04
N GLU A 145 21.69 3.44 13.28
CA GLU A 145 22.71 3.00 12.33
C GLU A 145 22.10 2.55 10.98
N VAL A 146 20.99 1.82 11.00
CA VAL A 146 20.25 1.46 9.78
C VAL A 146 19.75 2.70 9.03
N LEU A 147 19.24 3.72 9.74
CA LEU A 147 18.78 4.96 9.14
C LEU A 147 19.91 5.79 8.52
N ARG A 148 21.10 5.75 9.15
CA ARG A 148 22.32 6.43 8.70
C ARG A 148 22.95 5.77 7.47
N VAL A 149 22.97 4.44 7.42
CA VAL A 149 23.58 3.67 6.32
C VAL A 149 22.61 3.51 5.14
N GLY A 150 21.30 3.46 5.39
CA GLY A 150 20.30 3.29 4.35
C GLY A 150 20.09 4.52 3.48
N CYS A 151 19.89 4.30 2.18
CA CYS A 151 19.49 5.32 1.22
C CYS A 151 18.03 5.74 1.46
N ILE A 152 17.77 7.04 1.50
CA ILE A 152 16.43 7.60 1.72
C ILE A 152 15.64 7.58 0.41
N THR A 153 14.62 6.73 0.29
CA THR A 153 13.74 6.71 -0.90
C THR A 153 12.31 7.11 -0.59
N GLY A 154 11.92 7.10 0.68
CA GLY A 154 10.55 7.36 1.10
C GLY A 154 10.09 8.82 0.99
N ASP A 155 11.02 9.77 0.84
CA ASP A 155 10.78 11.21 0.67
C ASP A 155 10.68 11.67 -0.80
N ARG A 156 10.96 10.74 -1.73
CA ARG A 156 10.93 10.96 -3.18
C ARG A 156 9.69 10.35 -3.82
N ILE A 157 9.46 10.67 -5.08
CA ILE A 157 8.35 10.12 -5.85
C ILE A 157 8.57 8.62 -6.02
N ASN A 158 7.52 7.87 -5.70
CA ASN A 158 7.44 6.44 -5.86
C ASN A 158 6.19 6.11 -6.70
N GLY A 159 6.10 4.99 -7.41
CA GLY A 159 4.86 4.69 -8.13
C GLY A 159 4.92 3.68 -9.26
N LEU A 160 3.82 3.64 -10.00
CA LEU A 160 3.66 2.79 -11.18
C LEU A 160 3.82 3.61 -12.46
N VAL A 161 4.54 3.03 -13.40
CA VAL A 161 4.90 3.63 -14.68
C VAL A 161 4.47 2.67 -15.79
N ASP A 162 4.03 3.21 -16.92
CA ASP A 162 3.84 2.40 -18.12
C ASP A 162 5.21 1.94 -18.66
N GLY A 163 5.44 0.64 -18.79
CA GLY A 163 6.75 0.10 -19.19
C GLY A 163 7.17 0.45 -20.61
N VAL A 164 6.22 0.72 -21.51
CA VAL A 164 6.50 1.05 -22.92
C VAL A 164 6.75 2.55 -23.08
N SER A 165 5.85 3.39 -22.57
CA SER A 165 5.98 4.84 -22.75
C SER A 165 6.85 5.54 -21.71
N GLY A 166 7.13 4.89 -20.57
CA GLY A 166 7.81 5.53 -19.44
C GLY A 166 6.95 6.57 -18.71
N SER A 167 5.68 6.74 -19.08
CA SER A 167 4.80 7.73 -18.45
C SER A 167 4.27 7.24 -17.10
N TRP A 168 4.21 8.14 -16.11
CA TRP A 168 3.59 7.84 -14.82
C TRP A 168 2.14 7.41 -14.99
N TYR A 169 1.83 6.21 -14.52
CA TYR A 169 0.47 5.73 -14.38
C TYR A 169 -0.12 6.22 -13.07
N ILE A 170 0.63 6.11 -11.99
CA ILE A 170 0.24 6.58 -10.66
C ILE A 170 1.48 6.91 -9.82
N LYS A 171 1.35 7.87 -8.91
CA LYS A 171 2.40 8.24 -7.96
C LYS A 171 1.92 7.95 -6.55
N PHE A 172 2.82 7.42 -5.74
CA PHE A 172 2.61 7.04 -4.36
C PHE A 172 3.27 8.08 -3.47
N ASP A 173 2.53 8.53 -2.47
CA ASP A 173 3.09 9.28 -1.38
C ASP A 173 3.40 8.32 -0.22
N THR A 174 4.69 8.03 -0.05
CA THR A 174 5.21 7.22 1.05
C THR A 174 5.69 8.06 2.23
N PHE A 175 5.84 9.38 2.05
CA PHE A 175 6.39 10.29 3.04
C PHE A 175 5.32 10.75 4.02
N THR A 176 4.22 11.31 3.51
CA THR A 176 3.17 11.92 4.34
C THR A 176 2.60 10.95 5.38
N PRO A 177 2.27 9.68 5.05
CA PRO A 177 1.78 8.74 6.06
C PRO A 177 2.76 8.46 7.19
N ALA A 178 4.07 8.51 6.91
CA ALA A 178 5.11 8.34 7.93
C ALA A 178 5.27 9.63 8.75
N ALA A 179 5.39 10.78 8.09
CA ALA A 179 5.60 12.08 8.71
C ALA A 179 4.45 12.47 9.66
N GLU A 180 3.18 12.28 9.25
CA GLU A 180 2.00 12.58 10.08
C GLU A 180 1.95 11.75 11.37
N ARG A 181 2.57 10.57 11.36
CA ARG A 181 2.63 9.64 12.49
C ARG A 181 3.94 9.73 13.28
N GLY A 182 4.87 10.58 12.86
CA GLY A 182 6.21 10.66 13.45
C GLY A 182 7.04 9.38 13.26
N LEU A 183 6.78 8.61 12.20
CA LEU A 183 7.49 7.37 11.91
C LEU A 183 8.74 7.65 11.06
N PRO A 184 9.79 6.82 11.17
CA PRO A 184 10.96 6.93 10.30
C PRO A 184 10.59 6.75 8.82
N VAL A 185 11.23 7.53 7.95
CA VAL A 185 10.99 7.48 6.51
C VAL A 185 11.67 6.25 5.90
N THR A 186 10.97 5.58 5.00
CA THR A 186 11.43 4.36 4.30
C THR A 186 12.87 4.51 3.76
N ARG A 187 13.66 3.46 3.97
CA ARG A 187 15.06 3.35 3.55
C ARG A 187 15.28 2.13 2.66
N VAL A 188 16.26 2.20 1.77
CA VAL A 188 16.82 1.04 1.07
C VAL A 188 18.24 0.83 1.54
N ILE A 189 18.57 -0.37 2.00
CA ILE A 189 19.86 -0.69 2.62
C ILE A 189 20.41 -1.99 2.03
N SER A 190 21.73 -2.07 1.86
CA SER A 190 22.39 -3.33 1.55
C SER A 190 22.01 -4.39 2.58
N ARG A 191 21.58 -5.57 2.11
CA ARG A 191 21.24 -6.67 3.01
C ARG A 191 22.43 -7.10 3.86
N MET A 192 23.65 -7.03 3.30
CA MET A 192 24.89 -7.31 4.02
C MET A 192 25.08 -6.33 5.17
N ALA A 193 25.01 -5.03 4.89
CA ALA A 193 25.18 -3.99 5.91
C ALA A 193 24.11 -4.10 7.00
N LEU A 194 22.85 -4.35 6.63
CA LEU A 194 21.78 -4.56 7.60
C LEU A 194 22.07 -5.76 8.52
N GLN A 195 22.49 -6.90 7.96
CA GLN A 195 22.82 -8.07 8.76
C GLN A 195 24.04 -7.85 9.65
N GLU A 196 25.08 -7.14 9.18
CA GLU A 196 26.26 -6.79 9.98
C GLU A 196 25.90 -5.87 11.17
N ILE A 197 25.06 -4.86 10.94
CA ILE A 197 24.55 -3.99 12.01
C ILE A 197 23.81 -4.84 13.06
N LEU A 198 22.88 -5.69 12.60
CA LEU A 198 22.07 -6.52 13.49
C LEU A 198 22.91 -7.58 14.23
N ALA A 199 23.85 -8.23 13.56
CA ALA A 199 24.71 -9.24 14.16
C ALA A 199 25.61 -8.64 15.26
N ARG A 200 26.21 -7.46 14.99
CA ARG A 200 26.97 -6.72 16.01
C ARG A 200 26.09 -6.31 17.20
N ALA A 201 24.86 -5.83 16.93
CA ALA A 201 23.93 -5.46 17.99
C ALA A 201 23.46 -6.66 18.83
N VAL A 202 23.26 -7.83 18.19
CA VAL A 202 23.00 -9.09 18.90
C VAL A 202 24.20 -9.54 19.71
N GLY A 203 25.42 -9.31 19.22
CA GLY A 203 26.67 -9.79 19.81
C GLY A 203 27.09 -11.13 19.22
N GLU A 204 28.32 -11.19 18.71
CA GLU A 204 28.83 -12.34 17.94
C GLU A 204 28.84 -13.64 18.75
N ASP A 205 29.06 -13.58 20.07
CA ASP A 205 29.06 -14.76 20.95
C ASP A 205 27.70 -15.47 21.04
N SER A 206 26.61 -14.76 20.73
CA SER A 206 25.26 -15.36 20.67
C SER A 206 24.97 -16.02 19.32
N ILE A 207 25.86 -15.90 18.33
CA ILE A 207 25.64 -16.38 16.96
C ILE A 207 26.61 -17.53 16.67
N MET A 208 26.08 -18.73 16.56
CA MET A 208 26.79 -19.91 16.09
C MET A 208 26.66 -20.00 14.57
N ASN A 209 27.72 -19.58 13.88
CA ASN A 209 27.82 -19.76 12.42
C ASN A 209 28.12 -21.22 12.07
N GLU A 210 27.99 -21.59 10.79
CA GLU A 210 28.18 -22.97 10.29
C GLU A 210 27.33 -24.00 11.04
N SER A 211 26.20 -23.55 11.59
CA SER A 211 25.32 -24.32 12.47
C SER A 211 23.93 -24.38 11.85
N ASN A 212 23.69 -25.44 11.10
CA ASN A 212 22.41 -25.69 10.45
C ASN A 212 21.53 -26.58 11.33
N VAL A 213 20.41 -26.07 11.83
CA VAL A 213 19.42 -26.87 12.58
C VAL A 213 18.69 -27.78 11.60
N VAL A 214 18.71 -29.10 11.86
CA VAL A 214 18.10 -30.11 10.98
C VAL A 214 16.92 -30.83 11.59
N ASP A 215 16.88 -30.94 12.91
CA ASP A 215 15.76 -31.53 13.63
C ASP A 215 15.58 -30.89 15.02
N PHE A 216 14.46 -31.20 15.68
CA PHE A 216 14.23 -30.87 17.08
C PHE A 216 13.30 -31.89 17.77
N VAL A 217 13.37 -31.92 19.10
CA VAL A 217 12.44 -32.65 19.97
C VAL A 217 11.90 -31.70 21.03
N ASP A 218 10.57 -31.55 21.09
CA ASP A 218 9.89 -30.85 22.19
C ASP A 218 9.53 -31.87 23.27
N HIS A 219 10.15 -31.72 24.46
CA HIS A 219 9.93 -32.59 25.62
C HIS A 219 8.79 -32.11 26.52
N GLY A 220 8.18 -30.95 26.22
CA GLY A 220 7.10 -30.33 26.98
C GLY A 220 7.58 -29.37 28.06
N ASP A 221 8.74 -29.62 28.67
CA ASP A 221 9.42 -28.75 29.65
C ASP A 221 10.66 -28.05 29.06
N LYS A 222 11.26 -28.63 28.02
CA LYS A 222 12.37 -28.08 27.23
C LYS A 222 12.27 -28.48 25.77
N VAL A 223 13.10 -27.87 24.93
CA VAL A 223 13.31 -28.26 23.52
C VAL A 223 14.79 -28.53 23.27
N THR A 224 15.07 -29.60 22.53
CA THR A 224 16.41 -29.96 22.07
C THR A 224 16.48 -29.82 20.56
N VAL A 225 17.39 -28.98 20.05
CA VAL A 225 17.69 -28.92 18.60
C VAL A 225 18.84 -29.84 18.24
N GLU A 226 18.80 -30.41 17.05
CA GLU A 226 19.87 -31.19 16.45
C GLU A 226 20.44 -30.43 15.24
N LEU A 227 21.75 -30.26 15.23
CA LEU A 227 22.49 -29.65 14.12
C LEU A 227 22.89 -30.69 13.09
N GLU A 228 23.20 -30.24 11.87
CA GLU A 228 23.63 -31.09 10.75
C GLU A 228 24.88 -31.93 11.06
N ASN A 229 25.75 -31.44 11.95
CA ASN A 229 26.93 -32.15 12.43
C ASN A 229 26.65 -33.15 13.58
N GLY A 230 25.37 -33.33 13.96
CA GLY A 230 24.92 -34.22 15.03
C GLY A 230 24.97 -33.63 16.45
N GLN A 231 25.50 -32.41 16.64
CA GLN A 231 25.49 -31.75 17.94
C GLN A 231 24.08 -31.37 18.38
N LYS A 232 23.85 -31.37 19.70
CA LYS A 232 22.55 -31.09 20.30
C LYS A 232 22.61 -29.96 21.32
N TYR A 233 21.59 -29.11 21.32
CA TYR A 233 21.49 -27.96 22.23
C TYR A 233 20.11 -27.91 22.86
N ASP A 234 20.08 -27.75 24.18
CA ASP A 234 18.86 -27.62 24.97
C ASP A 234 18.52 -26.15 25.23
N GLY A 235 17.23 -25.83 25.17
CA GLY A 235 16.66 -24.54 25.55
C GLY A 235 15.21 -24.66 26.00
N ASP A 236 14.62 -23.54 26.41
CA ASP A 236 13.24 -23.47 26.88
C ASP A 236 12.23 -23.22 25.76
N LEU A 237 12.70 -22.64 24.65
CA LEU A 237 11.92 -22.23 23.48
C LEU A 237 12.77 -22.36 22.20
N LEU A 238 12.16 -22.81 21.10
CA LEU A 238 12.73 -22.77 19.76
C LEU A 238 11.91 -21.85 18.86
N VAL A 239 12.61 -20.93 18.18
CA VAL A 239 12.04 -20.07 17.14
C VAL A 239 12.64 -20.45 15.79
N GLY A 240 11.81 -20.98 14.88
CA GLY A 240 12.18 -21.24 13.50
C GLY A 240 12.11 -19.96 12.66
N ALA A 241 13.26 -19.40 12.30
CA ALA A 241 13.42 -18.23 11.43
C ALA A 241 14.27 -18.58 10.18
N ASP A 242 14.25 -19.85 9.78
CA ASP A 242 15.07 -20.51 8.77
C ASP A 242 14.49 -20.42 7.33
N GLY A 243 13.64 -19.42 7.09
CA GLY A 243 13.19 -19.02 5.75
C GLY A 243 12.14 -19.93 5.11
N ILE A 244 11.83 -19.68 3.84
CA ILE A 244 10.74 -20.36 3.11
C ILE A 244 10.87 -21.89 3.05
N TRP A 245 12.10 -22.40 3.11
CA TRP A 245 12.44 -23.83 3.11
C TRP A 245 12.66 -24.40 4.52
N SER A 246 12.02 -23.79 5.52
CA SER A 246 12.19 -24.09 6.94
C SER A 246 12.08 -25.59 7.27
N LYS A 247 13.14 -26.13 7.88
CA LYS A 247 13.19 -27.49 8.44
C LYS A 247 12.36 -27.58 9.71
N VAL A 248 12.39 -26.54 10.54
CA VAL A 248 11.56 -26.45 11.76
C VAL A 248 10.06 -26.55 11.42
N ARG A 249 9.62 -25.80 10.40
CA ARG A 249 8.25 -25.85 9.89
C ARG A 249 7.87 -27.24 9.40
N ASN A 250 8.74 -27.88 8.62
CA ASN A 250 8.48 -29.21 8.07
C ASN A 250 8.34 -30.25 9.18
N LYS A 251 9.15 -30.19 10.23
CA LYS A 251 9.00 -31.07 11.40
C LYS A 251 7.70 -30.80 12.18
N LEU A 252 7.28 -29.54 12.31
CA LEU A 252 6.03 -29.17 13.00
C LEU A 252 4.76 -29.63 12.29
N PHE A 253 4.70 -29.46 10.96
CA PHE A 253 3.45 -29.57 10.20
C PHE A 253 3.47 -30.60 9.06
N GLY A 254 4.57 -31.34 8.95
CA GLY A 254 4.86 -32.21 7.82
C GLY A 254 5.38 -31.43 6.61
N GLU A 255 6.02 -32.17 5.71
CA GLU A 255 6.57 -31.62 4.48
C GLU A 255 5.43 -31.14 3.57
N ARG A 256 5.50 -29.86 3.20
CA ARG A 256 4.64 -29.25 2.18
C ARG A 256 5.46 -28.27 1.37
N GLU A 257 5.48 -28.47 0.06
CA GLU A 257 6.20 -27.58 -0.84
C GLU A 257 5.65 -26.14 -0.78
N ALA A 258 6.53 -25.18 -1.06
CA ALA A 258 6.12 -23.81 -1.29
C ALA A 258 5.36 -23.72 -2.61
N THR A 259 4.41 -22.79 -2.71
CA THR A 259 3.60 -22.62 -3.92
C THR A 259 4.34 -21.71 -4.90
N TYR A 260 4.60 -22.21 -6.10
CA TYR A 260 5.14 -21.38 -7.17
C TYR A 260 4.13 -20.29 -7.57
N SER A 261 4.58 -19.05 -7.62
CA SER A 261 3.73 -17.88 -7.91
C SER A 261 3.34 -17.73 -9.38
N GLY A 262 3.96 -18.49 -10.28
CA GLY A 262 3.83 -18.32 -11.73
C GLY A 262 4.85 -17.36 -12.35
N TYR A 263 5.78 -16.82 -11.56
CA TYR A 263 6.79 -15.86 -12.01
C TYR A 263 8.22 -16.29 -11.73
N THR A 264 9.06 -16.09 -12.73
CA THR A 264 10.51 -15.99 -12.58
C THR A 264 10.88 -14.51 -12.46
N CYS A 265 11.85 -14.23 -11.60
CA CYS A 265 12.41 -12.92 -11.35
C CYS A 265 13.90 -12.93 -11.70
N TYR A 266 14.31 -11.96 -12.51
CA TYR A 266 15.71 -11.60 -12.69
C TYR A 266 16.02 -10.39 -11.82
N THR A 267 17.17 -10.38 -11.17
CA THR A 267 17.60 -9.26 -10.31
C THR A 267 18.99 -8.83 -10.68
N GLY A 268 19.27 -7.54 -10.55
CA GLY A 268 20.60 -6.98 -10.74
C GLY A 268 20.79 -5.68 -9.99
N VAL A 269 22.06 -5.28 -9.85
CA VAL A 269 22.47 -3.96 -9.37
C VAL A 269 23.41 -3.39 -10.41
N ALA A 270 23.06 -2.22 -10.94
CA ALA A 270 23.85 -1.51 -11.93
C ALA A 270 24.58 -0.33 -11.30
N ASP A 271 25.80 -0.06 -11.76
CA ASP A 271 26.48 1.23 -11.58
C ASP A 271 25.85 2.25 -12.54
N PHE A 272 24.65 2.71 -12.18
CA PHE A 272 23.80 3.53 -13.01
C PHE A 272 22.99 4.51 -12.15
N VAL A 273 23.00 5.78 -12.57
CA VAL A 273 22.24 6.86 -11.93
C VAL A 273 21.27 7.45 -12.95
N PRO A 274 19.95 7.23 -12.79
CA PRO A 274 18.93 7.89 -13.60
C PRO A 274 19.03 9.42 -13.50
N ALA A 275 18.72 10.12 -14.59
CA ALA A 275 18.78 11.60 -14.63
C ALA A 275 17.86 12.29 -13.60
N ASP A 276 16.82 11.60 -13.13
CA ASP A 276 15.82 12.12 -12.21
C ASP A 276 15.92 11.54 -10.79
N ILE A 277 17.10 10.99 -10.44
CA ILE A 277 17.37 10.34 -9.15
C ILE A 277 17.02 11.21 -7.94
N GLU A 278 17.26 12.52 -8.01
CA GLU A 278 16.97 13.47 -6.94
C GLU A 278 15.47 13.55 -6.60
N SER A 279 14.60 13.21 -7.56
CA SER A 279 13.15 13.35 -7.43
C SER A 279 12.42 12.01 -7.31
N VAL A 280 13.03 10.90 -7.71
CA VAL A 280 12.38 9.59 -7.81
C VAL A 280 13.15 8.53 -7.02
N GLY A 281 12.46 7.89 -6.08
CA GLY A 281 13.04 6.84 -5.23
C GLY A 281 12.92 5.45 -5.87
N TYR A 282 11.72 5.08 -6.33
CA TYR A 282 11.48 3.82 -7.03
C TYR A 282 10.37 3.90 -8.08
N ARG A 283 10.42 2.98 -9.06
CA ARG A 283 9.42 2.80 -10.12
C ARG A 283 9.05 1.34 -10.27
N VAL A 284 7.77 1.08 -10.53
CA VAL A 284 7.28 -0.20 -11.04
C VAL A 284 6.74 0.01 -12.44
N PHE A 285 7.51 -0.42 -13.44
CA PHE A 285 7.15 -0.39 -14.85
C PHE A 285 6.24 -1.58 -15.18
N LEU A 286 5.01 -1.27 -15.59
CA LEU A 286 3.96 -2.24 -15.84
C LEU A 286 3.93 -2.68 -17.30
N GLY A 287 3.71 -3.98 -17.52
CA GLY A 287 3.56 -4.57 -18.85
C GLY A 287 2.70 -5.82 -18.82
N HIS A 288 2.30 -6.29 -20.00
CA HIS A 288 1.48 -7.49 -20.09
C HIS A 288 2.34 -8.74 -19.87
N LYS A 289 1.99 -9.55 -18.86
CA LYS A 289 2.68 -10.77 -18.40
C LYS A 289 4.11 -10.57 -17.88
N GLN A 290 4.56 -9.34 -17.78
CA GLN A 290 5.88 -9.00 -17.28
C GLN A 290 5.88 -7.59 -16.69
N TYR A 291 6.71 -7.35 -15.69
CA TYR A 291 6.88 -6.04 -15.09
C TYR A 291 8.30 -5.87 -14.58
N PHE A 292 8.74 -4.62 -14.45
CA PHE A 292 10.09 -4.28 -14.05
C PHE A 292 10.06 -3.31 -12.89
N VAL A 293 10.92 -3.48 -11.90
CA VAL A 293 11.05 -2.60 -10.74
C VAL A 293 12.45 -2.02 -10.74
N SER A 294 12.58 -0.73 -10.48
CA SER A 294 13.84 -0.03 -10.33
C SER A 294 13.80 0.78 -9.04
N SER A 295 14.86 0.74 -8.25
CA SER A 295 15.00 1.51 -7.01
C SER A 295 16.41 2.06 -6.87
N ASP A 296 16.49 3.31 -6.41
CA ASP A 296 17.75 3.85 -5.91
C ASP A 296 18.20 3.07 -4.68
N VAL A 297 19.49 2.81 -4.60
CA VAL A 297 20.13 2.18 -3.43
C VAL A 297 21.29 3.00 -2.88
N GLY A 298 21.52 4.20 -3.41
CA GLY A 298 22.59 5.12 -3.03
C GLY A 298 23.92 4.79 -3.70
N ALA A 299 24.93 5.62 -3.43
CA ALA A 299 26.31 5.46 -3.91
C ALA A 299 26.44 5.24 -5.43
N GLY A 300 25.57 5.87 -6.21
CA GLY A 300 25.59 5.79 -7.68
C GLY A 300 25.05 4.47 -8.26
N LYS A 301 24.36 3.65 -7.45
CA LYS A 301 23.87 2.33 -7.84
C LYS A 301 22.34 2.30 -7.92
N THR A 302 21.83 1.52 -8.88
CA THR A 302 20.40 1.25 -9.04
C THR A 302 20.16 -0.26 -8.97
N GLN A 303 19.26 -0.69 -8.08
CA GLN A 303 18.78 -2.07 -8.06
C GLN A 303 17.55 -2.22 -8.94
N TRP A 304 17.45 -3.37 -9.60
CA TRP A 304 16.27 -3.69 -10.37
C TRP A 304 15.83 -5.15 -10.26
N TYR A 305 14.56 -5.37 -10.59
CA TYR A 305 13.89 -6.66 -10.63
C TYR A 305 13.06 -6.76 -11.92
N ALA A 306 13.25 -7.79 -12.71
CA ALA A 306 12.47 -8.08 -13.91
C ALA A 306 11.66 -9.35 -13.69
N PHE A 307 10.34 -9.22 -13.63
CA PHE A 307 9.43 -10.34 -13.43
C PHE A 307 8.81 -10.75 -14.75
N HIS A 308 8.82 -12.05 -15.01
CA HIS A 308 8.28 -12.64 -16.23
C HIS A 308 7.48 -13.90 -15.90
N GLN A 309 6.30 -14.02 -16.51
CA GLN A 309 5.46 -15.20 -16.34
C GLN A 309 6.00 -16.37 -17.17
N GLU A 310 6.61 -17.34 -16.51
CA GLU A 310 7.13 -18.58 -17.11
C GLU A 310 6.99 -19.77 -16.14
N SER A 311 7.23 -20.99 -16.63
CA SER A 311 7.26 -22.19 -15.78
C SER A 311 8.49 -22.20 -14.85
N ALA A 312 8.33 -22.76 -13.65
CA ALA A 312 9.43 -22.92 -12.70
C ALA A 312 10.49 -23.92 -13.20
N GLY A 313 11.70 -23.82 -12.66
CA GLY A 313 12.82 -24.71 -12.92
C GLY A 313 13.62 -24.40 -14.19
N GLY A 314 13.35 -23.27 -14.84
CA GLY A 314 14.09 -22.85 -16.03
C GLY A 314 15.56 -22.51 -15.74
N SER A 315 16.39 -22.60 -16.77
CA SER A 315 17.78 -22.12 -16.75
C SER A 315 18.07 -21.34 -18.02
N ASP A 316 18.96 -20.35 -17.91
CA ASP A 316 19.49 -19.64 -19.06
C ASP A 316 20.76 -20.29 -19.57
N ILE A 317 21.04 -20.09 -20.85
CA ILE A 317 22.35 -20.40 -21.41
C ILE A 317 23.43 -19.59 -20.66
N PRO A 318 24.63 -20.16 -20.44
CA PRO A 318 25.74 -19.42 -19.84
C PRO A 318 25.99 -18.11 -20.59
N ASN A 319 26.14 -17.01 -19.85
CA ASN A 319 26.33 -15.64 -20.35
C ASN A 319 25.25 -15.15 -21.34
N GLY A 320 24.01 -15.64 -21.22
CA GLY A 320 22.89 -15.23 -22.07
C GLY A 320 21.76 -14.47 -21.38
N LYS A 321 21.85 -14.20 -20.06
CA LYS A 321 20.75 -13.60 -19.29
C LYS A 321 20.49 -12.16 -19.75
N LYS A 322 21.53 -11.34 -19.90
CA LYS A 322 21.39 -9.95 -20.39
C LYS A 322 20.78 -9.93 -21.79
N LYS A 323 21.28 -10.77 -22.71
CA LYS A 323 20.75 -10.87 -24.08
C LYS A 323 19.27 -11.25 -24.09
N ARG A 324 18.87 -12.23 -23.26
CA ARG A 324 17.47 -12.63 -23.10
C ARG A 324 16.62 -11.50 -22.54
N LEU A 325 17.10 -10.80 -21.52
CA LEU A 325 16.39 -9.67 -20.91
C LEU A 325 16.20 -8.51 -21.89
N LEU A 326 17.24 -8.11 -22.62
CA LEU A 326 17.13 -7.07 -23.65
C LEU A 326 16.10 -7.42 -24.72
N LYS A 327 16.00 -8.70 -25.09
CA LYS A 327 14.96 -9.19 -26.00
C LYS A 327 13.57 -9.20 -25.36
N MET A 328 13.47 -9.60 -24.09
CA MET A 328 12.20 -9.66 -23.34
C MET A 328 11.59 -8.27 -23.12
N PHE A 329 12.43 -7.28 -22.89
CA PHE A 329 12.04 -5.88 -22.67
C PHE A 329 12.20 -5.02 -23.92
N GLU A 330 12.33 -5.62 -25.10
CA GLU A 330 12.39 -4.87 -26.37
C GLU A 330 11.17 -3.95 -26.52
N GLY A 331 11.42 -2.69 -26.88
CA GLY A 331 10.39 -1.65 -27.02
C GLY A 331 9.88 -1.06 -25.70
N TRP A 332 10.49 -1.39 -24.56
CA TRP A 332 10.29 -0.69 -23.30
C TRP A 332 11.07 0.62 -23.27
N CYS A 333 10.72 1.51 -22.35
CA CYS A 333 11.35 2.82 -22.25
C CYS A 333 12.84 2.73 -21.85
N ASP A 334 13.59 3.78 -22.22
CA ASP A 334 15.05 3.85 -22.04
C ASP A 334 15.48 3.61 -20.60
N ASN A 335 14.70 4.08 -19.61
CA ASN A 335 14.98 3.82 -18.18
C ASN A 335 15.15 2.32 -17.84
N VAL A 336 14.42 1.42 -18.52
CA VAL A 336 14.54 -0.03 -18.32
C VAL A 336 15.67 -0.62 -19.15
N ILE A 337 15.86 -0.15 -20.38
CA ILE A 337 16.90 -0.66 -21.27
C ILE A 337 18.30 -0.24 -20.77
N ASP A 338 18.47 1.02 -20.40
CA ASP A 338 19.76 1.58 -19.98
C ASP A 338 20.30 0.87 -18.73
N VAL A 339 19.43 0.61 -17.74
CA VAL A 339 19.85 -0.10 -16.52
C VAL A 339 20.23 -1.57 -16.83
N LEU A 340 19.54 -2.23 -17.75
CA LEU A 340 19.88 -3.59 -18.20
C LEU A 340 21.21 -3.61 -18.96
N VAL A 341 21.47 -2.62 -19.81
CA VAL A 341 22.74 -2.47 -20.54
C VAL A 341 23.88 -2.26 -19.56
N ALA A 342 23.70 -1.38 -18.57
CA ALA A 342 24.69 -1.01 -17.56
C ALA A 342 24.96 -2.10 -16.50
N THR A 343 24.15 -3.16 -16.42
CA THR A 343 24.35 -4.24 -15.43
C THR A 343 25.27 -5.31 -15.99
N GLU A 344 26.35 -5.69 -15.31
CA GLU A 344 27.22 -6.80 -15.75
C GLU A 344 26.48 -8.16 -15.79
N GLU A 345 26.83 -9.03 -16.75
CA GLU A 345 26.14 -10.32 -16.98
C GLU A 345 26.18 -11.23 -15.74
N GLU A 346 27.33 -11.27 -15.06
CA GLU A 346 27.58 -12.09 -13.88
C GLU A 346 26.79 -11.59 -12.66
N ALA A 347 26.41 -10.30 -12.66
CA ALA A 347 25.62 -9.69 -11.60
C ALA A 347 24.11 -9.97 -11.73
N ILE A 348 23.67 -10.57 -12.86
CA ILE A 348 22.27 -10.90 -13.10
C ILE A 348 21.96 -12.29 -12.52
N LEU A 349 21.01 -12.32 -11.57
CA LEU A 349 20.51 -13.56 -10.98
C LEU A 349 19.11 -13.88 -11.47
N ARG A 350 18.83 -15.15 -11.76
CA ARG A 350 17.48 -15.68 -12.05
C ARG A 350 16.99 -16.46 -10.82
N ARG A 351 15.76 -16.23 -10.40
CA ARG A 351 15.09 -16.98 -9.32
C ARG A 351 13.62 -17.16 -9.62
N ASP A 352 13.09 -18.31 -9.24
CA ASP A 352 11.65 -18.54 -9.26
C ASP A 352 11.04 -18.03 -7.96
N ILE A 353 9.89 -17.37 -8.05
CA ILE A 353 9.21 -16.77 -6.90
C ILE A 353 8.22 -17.76 -6.32
N TYR A 354 8.42 -18.08 -5.05
CA TYR A 354 7.54 -18.96 -4.27
C TYR A 354 6.95 -18.20 -3.08
N ASP A 355 5.74 -18.58 -2.68
CA ASP A 355 5.10 -18.12 -1.45
C ASP A 355 4.46 -19.30 -0.70
N ARG A 356 3.87 -19.02 0.45
CA ARG A 356 3.14 -20.02 1.24
C ARG A 356 1.77 -19.50 1.62
N THR A 357 0.74 -20.28 1.34
CA THR A 357 -0.63 -19.95 1.76
C THR A 357 -0.68 -19.75 3.29
N PRO A 358 -1.22 -18.60 3.78
CA PRO A 358 -1.26 -18.31 5.20
C PRO A 358 -1.94 -19.40 6.02
N THR A 359 -1.41 -19.67 7.21
CA THR A 359 -1.97 -20.64 8.17
C THR A 359 -2.35 -19.95 9.49
N PHE A 360 -3.28 -20.59 10.23
CA PHE A 360 -3.74 -20.15 11.55
C PHE A 360 -3.08 -20.96 12.68
N THR A 361 -1.88 -21.48 12.44
CA THR A 361 -1.12 -22.19 13.48
C THR A 361 0.34 -21.98 13.15
N TRP A 362 1.03 -21.23 14.00
CA TRP A 362 2.42 -20.80 13.76
C TRP A 362 3.43 -21.59 14.59
N GLY A 363 2.94 -22.29 15.63
CA GLY A 363 3.75 -23.09 16.52
C GLY A 363 2.95 -24.17 17.23
N LYS A 364 3.65 -25.00 18.00
CA LYS A 364 3.09 -26.02 18.88
C LYS A 364 4.03 -26.22 20.06
N GLY A 365 3.48 -26.25 21.28
CA GLY A 365 4.26 -26.45 22.49
C GLY A 365 5.30 -25.35 22.66
N ARG A 366 6.58 -25.73 22.75
CA ARG A 366 7.71 -24.80 22.94
C ARG A 366 8.39 -24.39 21.63
N VAL A 367 7.71 -24.54 20.50
CA VAL A 367 8.27 -24.22 19.18
C VAL A 367 7.32 -23.30 18.43
N THR A 368 7.86 -22.20 17.88
CA THR A 368 7.12 -21.26 17.03
C THR A 368 7.92 -20.91 15.78
N LEU A 369 7.25 -20.36 14.77
CA LEU A 369 7.85 -19.90 13.53
C LEU A 369 7.72 -18.37 13.40
N LEU A 370 8.68 -17.76 12.69
CA LEU A 370 8.77 -16.33 12.49
C LEU A 370 9.22 -15.98 11.06
N GLY A 371 8.58 -14.97 10.45
CA GLY A 371 8.94 -14.50 9.12
C GLY A 371 8.63 -15.52 8.01
N ASP A 372 9.55 -15.65 7.05
CA ASP A 372 9.35 -16.49 5.87
C ASP A 372 9.15 -17.99 6.19
N SER A 373 9.56 -18.46 7.37
CA SER A 373 9.31 -19.83 7.82
C SER A 373 7.82 -20.15 8.01
N ILE A 374 6.97 -19.13 8.19
CA ILE A 374 5.53 -19.30 8.39
C ILE A 374 4.68 -18.54 7.35
N HIS A 375 5.13 -17.37 6.89
CA HIS A 375 4.32 -16.51 6.01
C HIS A 375 5.08 -15.95 4.81
N ALA A 376 6.05 -16.70 4.28
CA ALA A 376 6.73 -16.36 3.03
C ALA A 376 5.74 -15.87 1.96
N MET A 377 5.98 -14.68 1.44
CA MET A 377 5.07 -13.96 0.55
C MET A 377 5.79 -13.44 -0.69
N GLN A 378 5.02 -13.14 -1.73
CA GLN A 378 5.56 -12.52 -2.94
C GLN A 378 6.14 -11.13 -2.65
N PRO A 379 7.20 -10.71 -3.36
CA PRO A 379 7.96 -9.50 -3.01
C PRO A 379 7.25 -8.18 -3.38
N ASN A 380 6.06 -8.24 -3.98
CA ASN A 380 5.47 -7.12 -4.72
C ASN A 380 4.94 -5.96 -3.87
N MET A 381 4.94 -6.13 -2.54
CA MET A 381 4.68 -5.05 -1.58
C MET A 381 5.94 -4.62 -0.80
N GLY A 382 7.07 -5.31 -0.98
CA GLY A 382 8.29 -5.07 -0.20
C GLY A 382 8.14 -5.32 1.31
N GLN A 383 7.19 -6.17 1.71
CA GLN A 383 6.78 -6.32 3.12
C GLN A 383 7.26 -7.59 3.82
N GLY A 384 7.81 -8.60 3.13
CA GLY A 384 8.22 -9.86 3.78
C GLY A 384 9.20 -9.65 4.94
N GLY A 385 10.32 -8.96 4.68
CA GLY A 385 11.28 -8.59 5.73
C GLY A 385 10.68 -7.64 6.78
N CYS A 386 9.85 -6.69 6.36
CA CYS A 386 9.18 -5.77 7.28
C CYS A 386 8.23 -6.50 8.26
N MET A 387 7.49 -7.51 7.78
CA MET A 387 6.63 -8.34 8.61
C MET A 387 7.44 -9.21 9.58
N ALA A 388 8.60 -9.72 9.17
CA ALA A 388 9.48 -10.47 10.07
C ALA A 388 10.05 -9.59 11.21
N ILE A 389 10.32 -8.31 10.95
CA ILE A 389 10.74 -7.33 11.97
C ILE A 389 9.59 -7.05 12.95
N GLU A 390 8.38 -6.81 12.44
CA GLU A 390 7.20 -6.63 13.31
C GLU A 390 6.88 -7.88 14.14
N ASP A 391 7.06 -9.07 13.57
CA ASP A 391 6.90 -10.33 14.27
C ASP A 391 7.90 -10.47 15.42
N SER A 392 9.15 -10.10 15.16
CA SER A 392 10.23 -10.12 16.15
C SER A 392 9.91 -9.25 17.36
N TYR A 393 9.43 -8.03 17.12
CA TYR A 393 8.95 -7.13 18.15
C TYR A 393 7.79 -7.76 18.94
N GLN A 394 6.76 -8.25 18.25
CA GLN A 394 5.57 -8.79 18.91
C GLN A 394 5.88 -10.05 19.72
N LEU A 395 6.69 -10.97 19.20
CA LEU A 395 7.06 -12.20 19.90
C LEU A 395 7.86 -11.88 21.17
N ALA A 396 8.85 -11.01 21.07
CA ALA A 396 9.63 -10.58 22.24
C ALA A 396 8.76 -9.84 23.29
N LEU A 397 7.78 -9.05 22.84
CA LEU A 397 6.82 -8.38 23.73
C LEU A 397 5.96 -9.40 24.51
N GLU A 398 5.37 -10.39 23.83
CA GLU A 398 4.53 -11.40 24.49
C GLU A 398 5.32 -12.30 25.45
N LEU A 399 6.56 -12.64 25.09
CA LEU A 399 7.47 -13.37 25.98
C LEU A 399 7.87 -12.53 27.20
N GLY A 400 8.20 -11.26 26.98
CA GLY A 400 8.53 -10.32 28.07
C GLY A 400 7.38 -10.13 29.05
N ASN A 401 6.15 -9.95 28.55
CA ASN A 401 4.95 -9.81 29.39
C ASN A 401 4.71 -11.07 30.24
N ALA A 402 4.85 -12.25 29.65
CA ALA A 402 4.67 -13.50 30.38
C ALA A 402 5.80 -13.76 31.39
N TRP A 403 7.02 -13.34 31.08
CA TRP A 403 8.14 -13.39 32.03
C TRP A 403 7.88 -12.49 33.24
N GLU A 404 7.46 -11.24 33.02
CA GLU A 404 7.09 -10.33 34.11
C GLU A 404 5.93 -10.88 34.96
N GLN A 405 4.92 -11.47 34.32
CA GLN A 405 3.80 -12.09 35.02
C GLN A 405 4.26 -13.29 35.86
N SER A 406 5.13 -14.13 35.30
CA SER A 406 5.75 -15.28 35.96
C SER A 406 6.60 -14.88 37.19
N ILE A 407 7.28 -13.74 37.14
CA ILE A 407 7.98 -13.19 38.30
C ILE A 407 6.96 -12.74 39.36
N LYS A 408 5.94 -11.98 38.97
CA LYS A 408 4.93 -11.44 39.90
C LYS A 408 4.09 -12.53 40.58
N SER A 409 3.74 -13.59 39.87
CA SER A 409 2.91 -14.69 40.39
C SER A 409 3.70 -15.79 41.08
N GLY A 410 5.01 -15.87 40.86
CA GLY A 410 5.84 -17.01 41.28
C GLY A 410 5.59 -18.31 40.49
N SER A 411 4.64 -18.33 39.54
CA SER A 411 4.33 -19.50 38.72
C SER A 411 5.35 -19.72 37.60
N PRO A 412 5.44 -20.93 37.00
CA PRO A 412 6.18 -21.11 35.75
C PRO A 412 5.65 -20.17 34.65
N ILE A 413 6.53 -19.79 33.71
CA ILE A 413 6.09 -19.02 32.54
C ILE A 413 5.25 -19.89 31.61
N ASP A 414 4.11 -19.36 31.19
CA ASP A 414 3.23 -20.02 30.22
C ASP A 414 3.63 -19.66 28.78
N ILE A 415 4.61 -20.38 28.26
CA ILE A 415 5.15 -20.17 26.90
C ILE A 415 4.07 -20.41 25.84
N ASP A 416 3.28 -21.48 25.97
CA ASP A 416 2.28 -21.85 24.96
C ASP A 416 1.23 -20.73 24.78
N SER A 417 0.75 -20.16 25.89
CA SER A 417 -0.17 -19.01 25.83
C SER A 417 0.47 -17.76 25.22
N SER A 418 1.74 -17.46 25.53
CA SER A 418 2.48 -16.35 24.91
C SER A 418 2.62 -16.53 23.39
N LEU A 419 2.96 -17.73 22.93
CA LEU A 419 3.11 -18.03 21.51
C LEU A 419 1.77 -17.92 20.77
N LYS A 420 0.67 -18.39 21.37
CA LYS A 420 -0.68 -18.21 20.83
C LYS A 420 -1.12 -16.74 20.80
N SER A 421 -0.68 -15.94 21.78
CA SER A 421 -0.93 -14.50 21.80
C SER A 421 -0.22 -13.81 20.66
N TYR A 422 1.07 -14.10 20.47
CA TYR A 422 1.86 -13.64 19.33
C TYR A 422 1.18 -13.96 18.00
N GLU A 423 0.77 -15.21 17.79
CA GLU A 423 0.08 -15.62 16.57
C GLU A 423 -1.21 -14.81 16.36
N ARG A 424 -2.04 -14.67 17.40
CA ARG A 424 -3.32 -13.96 17.32
C ARG A 424 -3.15 -12.50 16.91
N GLU A 425 -2.13 -11.82 17.46
CA GLU A 425 -1.84 -10.41 17.14
C GLU A 425 -1.28 -10.23 15.73
N ARG A 426 -0.57 -11.22 15.19
CA ARG A 426 0.13 -11.11 13.89
C ARG A 426 -0.63 -11.67 12.71
N ARG A 427 -1.34 -12.79 12.89
CA ARG A 427 -1.90 -13.59 11.78
C ARG A 427 -2.79 -12.80 10.83
N LEU A 428 -3.65 -11.91 11.34
CA LEU A 428 -4.58 -11.15 10.50
C LEU A 428 -3.83 -10.12 9.67
N ARG A 429 -2.92 -9.36 10.29
CA ARG A 429 -2.12 -8.35 9.59
C ARG A 429 -1.26 -8.99 8.51
N VAL A 430 -0.58 -10.08 8.84
CA VAL A 430 0.24 -10.83 7.88
C VAL A 430 -0.60 -11.40 6.74
N ALA A 431 -1.76 -12.02 7.03
CA ALA A 431 -2.63 -12.55 5.98
C ALA A 431 -3.15 -11.47 5.02
N ILE A 432 -3.48 -10.28 5.53
CA ILE A 432 -3.91 -9.14 4.70
C ILE A 432 -2.77 -8.67 3.80
N VAL A 433 -1.58 -8.43 4.36
CA VAL A 433 -0.40 -7.99 3.60
C VAL A 433 -0.01 -9.04 2.55
N HIS A 434 -0.05 -10.32 2.90
CA HIS A 434 0.19 -11.43 1.98
C HIS A 434 -0.83 -11.44 0.82
N GLY A 435 -2.12 -11.25 1.13
CA GLY A 435 -3.18 -11.14 0.13
C GLY A 435 -2.96 -9.94 -0.82
N MET A 436 -2.60 -8.78 -0.27
CA MET A 436 -2.24 -7.59 -1.03
C MET A 436 -1.03 -7.83 -1.95
N ALA A 437 0.00 -8.53 -1.48
CA ALA A 437 1.18 -8.86 -2.27
C ALA A 437 0.84 -9.72 -3.50
N ARG A 438 0.00 -10.75 -3.34
CA ARG A 438 -0.51 -11.55 -4.47
C ARG A 438 -1.36 -10.70 -5.43
N MET A 439 -2.21 -9.82 -4.88
CA MET A 439 -3.03 -8.94 -5.71
C MET A 439 -2.18 -7.97 -6.53
N ALA A 440 -1.16 -7.37 -5.93
CA ALA A 440 -0.22 -6.49 -6.61
C ALA A 440 0.50 -7.21 -7.76
N ALA A 441 0.88 -8.49 -7.57
CA ALA A 441 1.43 -9.34 -8.62
C ALA A 441 0.50 -9.49 -9.82
N LEU A 442 -0.76 -9.85 -9.53
CA LEU A 442 -1.78 -10.08 -10.54
C LEU A 442 -2.08 -8.77 -11.29
N MET A 443 -2.21 -7.65 -10.57
CA MET A 443 -2.47 -6.35 -11.18
C MET A 443 -1.31 -5.89 -12.07
N ALA A 444 -0.06 -6.07 -11.62
CA ALA A 444 1.11 -5.65 -12.37
C ALA A 444 1.28 -6.44 -13.68
N SER A 445 1.07 -7.75 -13.63
CA SER A 445 1.19 -8.67 -14.77
C SER A 445 0.00 -8.64 -15.74
N THR A 446 -1.21 -8.35 -15.27
CA THR A 446 -2.39 -8.25 -16.14
C THR A 446 -2.54 -6.87 -16.78
N TYR A 447 -1.65 -5.93 -16.45
CA TYR A 447 -1.67 -4.58 -17.00
C TYR A 447 -1.62 -4.59 -18.54
N ARG A 448 -2.49 -3.78 -19.15
CA ARG A 448 -2.53 -3.53 -20.58
C ARG A 448 -2.65 -2.02 -20.81
N ALA A 449 -1.61 -1.45 -21.41
CA ALA A 449 -1.55 -0.03 -21.72
C ALA A 449 -2.63 0.38 -22.74
N TYR A 450 -2.78 -0.45 -23.77
CA TYR A 450 -3.58 -0.19 -24.95
C TYR A 450 -4.42 -1.41 -25.36
N LEU A 451 -5.49 -1.17 -26.11
CA LEU A 451 -6.21 -2.23 -26.83
C LEU A 451 -5.28 -2.82 -27.89
N GLY A 452 -5.11 -4.15 -27.93
CA GLY A 452 -4.23 -4.72 -28.94
C GLY A 452 -3.98 -6.22 -28.88
N VAL A 453 -3.60 -6.76 -27.73
CA VAL A 453 -3.17 -8.16 -27.66
C VAL A 453 -4.39 -9.09 -27.68
N GLY A 454 -4.59 -9.81 -28.80
CA GLY A 454 -5.66 -10.79 -29.00
C GLY A 454 -6.90 -10.26 -29.74
N LEU A 455 -6.79 -9.15 -30.49
CA LEU A 455 -7.91 -8.60 -31.28
C LEU A 455 -8.15 -9.31 -32.63
N GLY A 456 -7.33 -10.31 -32.98
CA GLY A 456 -7.47 -11.09 -34.21
C GLY A 456 -7.52 -10.17 -35.45
N PRO A 457 -8.59 -10.21 -36.27
CA PRO A 457 -8.68 -9.43 -37.52
C PRO A 457 -8.63 -7.90 -37.34
N PHE A 458 -8.74 -7.38 -36.11
CA PHE A 458 -8.66 -5.95 -35.82
C PHE A 458 -7.28 -5.49 -35.32
N GLU A 459 -6.22 -6.26 -35.59
CA GLU A 459 -4.85 -5.93 -35.15
C GLU A 459 -4.36 -4.56 -35.65
N PHE A 460 -4.88 -4.05 -36.77
CA PHE A 460 -4.58 -2.69 -37.25
C PHE A 460 -4.93 -1.58 -36.22
N LEU A 461 -5.89 -1.83 -35.32
CA LEU A 461 -6.27 -0.89 -34.26
C LEU A 461 -5.16 -0.67 -33.23
N THR A 462 -4.20 -1.59 -33.13
CA THR A 462 -3.01 -1.44 -32.26
C THR A 462 -2.20 -0.19 -32.59
N LYS A 463 -2.16 0.21 -33.87
CA LYS A 463 -1.43 1.41 -34.34
C LYS A 463 -1.97 2.70 -33.73
N PHE A 464 -3.25 2.74 -33.38
CA PHE A 464 -3.90 3.94 -32.82
C PHE A 464 -3.67 4.09 -31.31
N ARG A 465 -2.97 3.16 -30.64
CA ARG A 465 -2.63 3.22 -29.21
C ARG A 465 -3.83 3.66 -28.33
N ILE A 466 -4.99 3.07 -28.58
CA ILE A 466 -6.23 3.40 -27.85
C ILE A 466 -6.07 2.89 -26.40
N PRO A 467 -6.20 3.76 -25.37
CA PRO A 467 -6.04 3.35 -23.98
C PRO A 467 -7.01 2.23 -23.59
N HIS A 468 -6.51 1.21 -22.89
CA HIS A 468 -7.36 0.11 -22.44
C HIS A 468 -8.39 0.62 -21.40
N PRO A 469 -9.70 0.30 -21.50
CA PRO A 469 -10.70 0.79 -20.53
C PRO A 469 -10.38 0.43 -19.07
N GLY A 470 -9.80 -0.76 -18.85
CA GLY A 470 -9.31 -1.20 -17.54
C GLY A 470 -8.17 -0.34 -16.97
N ARG A 471 -7.38 0.34 -17.82
CA ARG A 471 -6.35 1.30 -17.40
C ARG A 471 -6.99 2.56 -16.78
N VAL A 472 -8.07 3.07 -17.36
CA VAL A 472 -8.73 4.29 -16.86
C VAL A 472 -9.49 4.01 -15.57
N GLY A 473 -10.34 2.98 -15.55
CA GLY A 473 -11.08 2.59 -14.35
C GLY A 473 -10.18 2.09 -13.23
N GLY A 474 -9.14 1.31 -13.58
CA GLY A 474 -8.13 0.84 -12.63
C GLY A 474 -7.36 1.99 -11.99
N ARG A 475 -6.97 3.01 -12.76
CA ARG A 475 -6.27 4.18 -12.24
C ARG A 475 -7.09 4.90 -11.18
N PHE A 476 -8.36 5.18 -11.46
CA PHE A 476 -9.26 5.83 -10.51
C PHE A 476 -9.40 5.04 -9.20
N LEU A 477 -9.57 3.71 -9.30
CA LEU A 477 -9.67 2.85 -8.12
C LEU A 477 -8.38 2.89 -7.29
N ILE A 478 -7.23 2.76 -7.95
CA ILE A 478 -5.94 2.77 -7.27
C ILE A 478 -5.69 4.17 -6.65
N ASP A 479 -5.97 5.26 -7.36
CA ASP A 479 -5.81 6.64 -6.86
C ASP A 479 -6.58 6.87 -5.55
N LYS A 480 -7.77 6.26 -5.41
CA LYS A 480 -8.60 6.38 -4.19
C LYS A 480 -8.20 5.42 -3.09
N MET A 481 -7.86 4.18 -3.41
CA MET A 481 -7.58 3.14 -2.40
C MET A 481 -6.16 3.20 -1.86
N MET A 482 -5.21 3.66 -2.67
CA MET A 482 -3.79 3.58 -2.38
C MET A 482 -3.33 4.43 -1.21
N PRO A 483 -3.79 5.69 -1.02
CA PRO A 483 -3.44 6.45 0.17
C PRO A 483 -3.87 5.74 1.46
N LEU A 484 -5.08 5.15 1.48
CA LEU A 484 -5.59 4.40 2.62
C LEU A 484 -4.76 3.13 2.87
N MET A 485 -4.43 2.40 1.80
CA MET A 485 -3.61 1.20 1.87
C MET A 485 -2.21 1.52 2.39
N LEU A 486 -1.52 2.51 1.81
CA LEU A 486 -0.18 2.94 2.22
C LEU A 486 -0.19 3.39 3.67
N ASN A 487 -1.19 4.16 4.10
CA ASN A 487 -1.31 4.59 5.48
C ASN A 487 -1.48 3.41 6.46
N TRP A 488 -2.19 2.35 6.07
CA TRP A 488 -2.35 1.15 6.91
C TRP A 488 -1.12 0.23 6.90
N VAL A 489 -0.48 0.08 5.73
CA VAL A 489 0.71 -0.76 5.57
C VAL A 489 1.91 -0.12 6.28
N LEU A 490 2.25 1.13 5.93
CA LEU A 490 3.37 1.89 6.47
C LEU A 490 3.16 2.29 7.93
N GLY A 491 1.91 2.49 8.33
CA GLY A 491 1.59 2.91 9.70
C GLY A 491 1.83 1.83 10.75
N GLY A 492 1.80 0.54 10.39
CA GLY A 492 1.91 -0.51 11.39
C GLY A 492 0.73 -0.57 12.38
N ASN A 493 0.88 -1.36 13.46
CA ASN A 493 -0.07 -1.43 14.57
C ASN A 493 0.01 -0.21 15.52
N SER A 494 0.25 1.00 15.00
CA SER A 494 0.40 2.24 15.78
C SER A 494 -0.89 2.71 16.49
N GLN A 495 -1.98 1.94 16.46
CA GLN A 495 -3.17 2.20 17.29
C GLN A 495 -2.90 2.17 18.82
N ARG A 496 -1.75 1.66 19.28
CA ARG A 496 -1.35 1.73 20.70
C ARG A 496 -0.46 2.93 21.06
N GLN A 497 0.01 3.72 20.10
CA GLN A 497 0.69 5.00 20.37
C GLN A 497 -0.27 6.16 20.06
N LYS A 498 -0.99 6.58 21.12
CA LYS A 498 -1.82 7.80 21.27
C LYS A 498 -2.17 8.58 19.99
N SER A 499 -3.36 8.36 19.41
CA SER A 499 -4.39 9.40 19.18
C SER A 499 -5.66 8.81 18.54
N ASN A 500 -6.78 9.52 18.73
CA ASN A 500 -8.15 9.15 18.36
C ASN A 500 -8.39 9.03 16.84
N ALA A 501 -7.97 7.92 16.22
CA ALA A 501 -8.36 7.56 14.85
C ALA A 501 -9.09 6.21 14.81
N LYS A 502 -10.25 6.14 15.46
CA LYS A 502 -11.23 5.06 15.22
C LYS A 502 -11.89 5.29 13.86
N SER A 503 -11.26 4.83 12.78
CA SER A 503 -11.96 4.32 11.60
C SER A 503 -10.97 3.72 10.59
N CYS A 504 -10.92 2.40 10.53
CA CYS A 504 -10.47 1.71 9.32
C CYS A 504 -11.41 0.53 9.10
N LEU A 505 -11.83 0.38 7.84
CA LEU A 505 -12.95 -0.41 7.28
C LEU A 505 -13.07 -1.89 7.66
N PHE A 506 -12.24 -2.41 8.58
CA PHE A 506 -12.27 -3.79 9.03
C PHE A 506 -12.40 -3.96 10.56
N SER A 507 -12.49 -2.87 11.34
CA SER A 507 -12.58 -2.95 12.80
C SER A 507 -13.97 -3.33 13.34
N ALA A 508 -14.84 -3.96 12.56
CA ALA A 508 -16.26 -4.06 12.91
C ALA A 508 -16.93 -5.44 12.72
N ALA A 509 -16.23 -6.52 12.34
CA ALA A 509 -16.80 -7.86 12.45
C ALA A 509 -16.13 -8.60 13.61
N SER A 510 -16.91 -9.26 14.48
CA SER A 510 -16.32 -10.05 15.56
C SER A 510 -15.38 -11.12 14.97
N PRO A 511 -14.20 -11.39 15.57
CA PRO A 511 -13.25 -12.40 15.06
C PRO A 511 -13.87 -13.79 14.86
N ALA A 512 -14.92 -14.11 15.62
CA ALA A 512 -15.68 -15.35 15.50
C ALA A 512 -16.50 -15.42 14.21
N ILE A 513 -17.12 -14.31 13.79
CA ILE A 513 -17.93 -14.23 12.57
C ILE A 513 -17.04 -14.28 11.34
N PHE A 514 -15.91 -13.57 11.36
CA PHE A 514 -14.94 -13.61 10.27
C PHE A 514 -14.34 -15.02 10.09
N ALA A 515 -13.92 -15.67 11.18
CA ALA A 515 -13.40 -17.04 11.14
C ALA A 515 -14.45 -18.07 10.69
N TRP A 516 -15.72 -17.87 11.06
CA TRP A 516 -16.83 -18.71 10.62
C TRP A 516 -17.12 -18.54 9.12
N ILE A 517 -17.15 -17.31 8.61
CA ILE A 517 -17.35 -17.01 7.18
C ILE A 517 -16.20 -17.59 6.33
N MET A 518 -14.95 -17.48 6.80
CA MET A 518 -13.77 -17.98 6.07
C MET A 518 -13.68 -19.52 5.99
N ARG A 519 -14.50 -20.26 6.76
CA ARG A 519 -14.61 -21.73 6.66
C ARG A 519 -15.54 -22.18 5.52
N LEU A 520 -16.34 -21.28 4.96
CA LEU A 520 -17.33 -21.61 3.94
C LEU A 520 -16.71 -21.46 2.54
N LYS A 521 -16.87 -22.51 1.72
CA LYS A 521 -16.11 -22.69 0.46
C LYS A 521 -16.67 -21.93 -0.76
N SER A 522 -17.76 -21.18 -0.64
CA SER A 522 -18.38 -20.42 -1.75
C SER A 522 -19.30 -19.31 -1.27
N ALA A 523 -19.55 -18.30 -2.11
CA ALA A 523 -20.49 -17.21 -1.80
C ALA A 523 -21.92 -17.72 -1.51
N LYS A 524 -22.34 -18.81 -2.19
CA LYS A 524 -23.65 -19.45 -1.97
C LYS A 524 -23.74 -20.11 -0.58
N ALA A 525 -22.67 -20.75 -0.12
CA ALA A 525 -22.62 -21.33 1.23
C ALA A 525 -22.67 -20.25 2.32
N ILE A 526 -21.99 -19.11 2.09
CA ILE A 526 -22.02 -17.95 3.00
C ILE A 526 -23.40 -17.30 3.03
N TRP A 527 -24.07 -17.14 1.88
CA TRP A 527 -25.43 -16.59 1.81
C TRP A 527 -26.45 -17.45 2.57
N ASN A 528 -26.43 -18.76 2.37
CA ASN A 528 -27.33 -19.67 3.08
C ASN A 528 -27.11 -19.63 4.58
N ALA A 529 -25.85 -19.59 5.01
CA ALA A 529 -25.50 -19.47 6.42
C ALA A 529 -25.91 -18.12 7.04
N LEU A 530 -25.84 -17.03 6.26
CA LEU A 530 -26.25 -15.69 6.71
C LEU A 530 -27.77 -15.47 6.72
N LYS A 531 -28.51 -16.22 5.91
CA LYS A 531 -29.98 -16.17 5.87
C LYS A 531 -30.56 -16.46 7.27
N ASP A 532 -30.00 -17.49 7.91
CA ASP A 532 -30.44 -18.01 9.20
C ASP A 532 -29.66 -17.41 10.38
N TYR A 533 -28.77 -16.43 10.12
CA TYR A 533 -27.98 -15.74 11.15
C TYR A 533 -28.77 -14.59 11.78
N GLU A 534 -28.99 -14.60 13.10
CA GLU A 534 -29.76 -13.59 13.85
C GLU A 534 -28.91 -12.68 14.76
N GLY A 535 -27.60 -12.57 14.50
CA GLY A 535 -26.70 -11.70 15.29
C GLY A 535 -26.63 -10.23 14.83
N ASN A 536 -26.31 -9.31 15.74
CA ASN A 536 -26.20 -7.85 15.51
C ASN A 536 -25.20 -7.44 14.40
N ASP A 537 -24.29 -8.32 14.00
CA ASP A 537 -23.29 -8.07 12.96
C ASP A 537 -23.73 -8.54 11.54
N LYS A 538 -24.98 -8.99 11.36
CA LYS A 538 -25.52 -9.52 10.08
C LYS A 538 -25.30 -8.57 8.91
N PHE A 539 -25.52 -7.27 9.12
CA PHE A 539 -25.32 -6.23 8.10
C PHE A 539 -23.85 -6.16 7.63
N ARG A 540 -22.89 -6.38 8.54
CA ARG A 540 -21.45 -6.31 8.26
C ARG A 540 -20.95 -7.58 7.56
N ALA A 541 -21.50 -8.73 7.94
CA ALA A 541 -21.27 -9.98 7.22
C ALA A 541 -21.87 -9.93 5.80
N MET A 542 -22.98 -9.23 5.60
CA MET A 542 -23.55 -8.94 4.27
C MET A 542 -22.62 -8.07 3.40
N GLN A 543 -21.91 -7.10 3.96
CA GLN A 543 -20.90 -6.32 3.22
C GLN A 543 -19.71 -7.18 2.79
N LEU A 544 -19.24 -8.07 3.67
CA LEU A 544 -18.17 -9.02 3.35
C LEU A 544 -18.61 -10.02 2.28
N LEU A 545 -19.84 -10.51 2.34
CA LEU A 545 -20.43 -11.37 1.32
C LEU A 545 -20.52 -10.66 -0.04
N ASN A 546 -20.93 -9.39 -0.08
CA ASN A 546 -20.98 -8.64 -1.33
C ASN A 546 -19.60 -8.52 -1.98
N LEU A 547 -18.56 -8.30 -1.18
CA LEU A 547 -17.18 -8.26 -1.67
C LEU A 547 -16.70 -9.63 -2.21
N ILE A 548 -17.05 -10.72 -1.53
CA ILE A 548 -16.75 -12.10 -1.99
C ILE A 548 -17.56 -12.44 -3.25
N LYS A 549 -18.81 -11.98 -3.34
CA LYS A 549 -19.67 -12.16 -4.51
C LYS A 549 -19.16 -11.38 -5.71
N ASP A 550 -18.62 -10.17 -5.50
CA ASP A 550 -17.95 -9.40 -6.54
C ASP A 550 -16.68 -10.11 -7.01
N PHE A 551 -15.93 -10.72 -6.09
CA PHE A 551 -14.75 -11.51 -6.37
C PHE A 551 -15.07 -12.82 -7.13
N GLU A 552 -16.12 -13.56 -6.73
CA GLU A 552 -16.57 -14.76 -7.43
C GLU A 552 -17.27 -14.43 -8.76
N MET A 553 -17.97 -13.30 -8.88
CA MET A 553 -18.47 -12.81 -10.18
C MET A 553 -17.33 -12.43 -11.13
N GLN A 554 -16.22 -11.93 -10.58
CA GLN A 554 -15.02 -11.63 -11.36
C GLN A 554 -14.29 -12.91 -11.78
N ARG A 555 -14.23 -13.91 -10.89
CA ARG A 555 -13.71 -15.26 -11.19
C ARG A 555 -14.61 -16.05 -12.18
N ALA A 556 -15.93 -15.90 -12.08
CA ALA A 556 -16.91 -16.49 -13.00
C ALA A 556 -16.98 -15.75 -14.34
N LYS A 557 -16.49 -14.51 -14.41
CA LYS A 557 -16.26 -13.82 -15.69
C LYS A 557 -15.04 -14.35 -16.44
N GLU A 558 -14.09 -14.97 -15.72
CA GLU A 558 -12.89 -15.59 -16.29
C GLU A 558 -13.14 -17.05 -16.71
N LEU A 559 -14.06 -17.77 -16.07
CA LEU A 559 -14.58 -19.07 -16.51
C LEU A 559 -15.79 -18.86 -17.42
N GLY A 560 -15.58 -18.93 -18.73
CA GLY A 560 -16.53 -18.50 -19.75
C GLY A 560 -17.88 -19.23 -19.78
N THR A 561 -18.83 -18.80 -18.96
CA THR A 561 -20.27 -18.98 -19.19
C THR A 561 -21.04 -17.88 -18.47
N ILE A 562 -22.03 -17.26 -19.14
CA ILE A 562 -22.79 -16.04 -18.76
C ILE A 562 -22.29 -14.77 -19.48
N ARG A 563 -22.34 -14.83 -20.82
CA ARG A 563 -22.10 -13.67 -21.71
C ARG A 563 -23.38 -13.02 -22.26
N SER A 564 -24.56 -13.56 -21.97
CA SER A 564 -25.85 -13.01 -22.44
C SER A 564 -26.58 -12.21 -21.37
N THR A 565 -26.60 -12.61 -20.09
CA THR A 565 -27.44 -11.96 -19.07
C THR A 565 -26.79 -10.76 -18.37
N LEU A 566 -25.46 -10.63 -18.43
CA LEU A 566 -24.68 -9.62 -17.68
C LEU A 566 -24.28 -8.39 -18.50
N ARG A 567 -24.57 -8.41 -19.82
CA ARG A 567 -24.30 -7.27 -20.71
C ARG A 567 -25.34 -6.16 -20.49
N ASP A 568 -26.58 -6.54 -20.20
CA ASP A 568 -27.69 -5.60 -20.02
C ASP A 568 -27.74 -4.95 -18.62
N PHE A 569 -27.17 -5.61 -17.60
CA PHE A 569 -27.18 -5.09 -16.23
C PHE A 569 -26.01 -4.16 -15.91
N LYS A 570 -24.85 -4.31 -16.58
CA LYS A 570 -23.62 -3.57 -16.23
C LYS A 570 -23.43 -2.26 -17.01
N ALA A 571 -24.18 -2.05 -18.09
CA ALA A 571 -24.20 -0.75 -18.78
C ALA A 571 -24.97 0.34 -17.99
N SER A 572 -25.75 -0.05 -16.97
CA SER A 572 -26.67 0.85 -16.26
C SER A 572 -26.10 1.53 -15.00
N LEU A 573 -24.86 1.25 -14.56
CA LEU A 573 -24.42 1.63 -13.20
C LEU A 573 -23.10 2.42 -13.09
N THR A 574 -22.50 2.86 -14.19
CA THR A 574 -21.28 3.69 -14.13
C THR A 574 -21.33 4.85 -15.12
N SER A 575 -21.94 5.96 -14.69
CA SER A 575 -21.63 7.30 -15.16
C SER A 575 -21.64 8.25 -13.96
N SER A 576 -20.51 8.91 -13.74
CA SER A 576 -20.22 9.81 -12.63
C SER A 576 -20.74 11.23 -12.90
N LYS A 577 -22.07 11.42 -12.97
CA LYS A 577 -22.72 12.75 -13.00
C LYS A 577 -23.97 12.79 -12.10
N LEU A 578 -23.81 12.43 -10.81
CA LEU A 578 -24.91 12.35 -9.84
C LEU A 578 -24.67 13.14 -8.54
N GLU A 579 -23.99 14.29 -8.61
CA GLU A 579 -24.13 15.28 -7.53
C GLU A 579 -25.25 16.25 -7.89
N GLY A 580 -26.37 16.14 -7.17
CA GLY A 580 -27.52 17.06 -7.25
C GLY A 580 -28.88 16.44 -7.57
N ARG A 581 -29.00 15.11 -7.76
CA ARG A 581 -30.28 14.44 -8.09
C ARG A 581 -30.90 13.72 -6.89
N PRO A 582 -32.23 13.60 -6.80
CA PRO A 582 -32.87 12.84 -5.72
C PRO A 582 -32.42 11.37 -5.75
N ILE A 583 -32.06 10.83 -4.58
CA ILE A 583 -31.33 9.55 -4.35
C ILE A 583 -32.16 8.29 -4.67
N CYS A 584 -33.27 8.40 -5.41
CA CYS A 584 -34.19 7.28 -5.63
C CYS A 584 -34.98 7.46 -6.93
N CYS A 585 -34.67 6.64 -7.93
CA CYS A 585 -35.65 6.19 -8.93
C CYS A 585 -35.85 4.69 -8.73
N ARG A 586 -37.11 4.28 -8.52
CA ARG A 586 -37.50 2.87 -8.65
C ARG A 586 -37.91 2.64 -10.11
N LEU A 587 -37.60 1.46 -10.64
CA LEU A 587 -38.03 1.00 -11.98
C LEU A 587 -39.55 1.03 -12.21
N SER A 588 -40.35 1.27 -11.17
CA SER A 588 -41.81 1.43 -11.23
C SER A 588 -42.27 2.83 -11.68
N ASP A 589 -41.39 3.84 -11.70
CA ASP A 589 -41.75 5.20 -12.09
C ASP A 589 -41.69 5.32 -13.63
N LYS A 590 -42.69 4.69 -14.28
CA LYS A 590 -43.00 4.59 -15.72
C LYS A 590 -41.85 4.09 -16.62
N ALA A 591 -41.92 2.81 -16.97
CA ALA A 591 -41.24 2.28 -18.16
C ALA A 591 -41.69 3.09 -19.39
N ASN A 592 -40.74 3.75 -20.06
CA ASN A 592 -40.98 4.54 -21.24
C ASN A 592 -39.99 4.08 -22.32
N ASP A 593 -40.51 3.79 -23.51
CA ASP A 593 -39.77 3.23 -24.64
C ASP A 593 -38.71 4.19 -25.22
N GLN A 594 -38.64 5.42 -24.69
CA GLN A 594 -37.68 6.46 -25.02
C GLN A 594 -36.33 6.32 -24.29
N LEU A 595 -36.16 5.30 -23.42
CA LEU A 595 -34.95 5.12 -22.59
C LEU A 595 -33.67 5.10 -23.43
N GLN A 596 -33.69 4.47 -24.61
CA GLN A 596 -32.54 4.40 -25.51
C GLN A 596 -32.15 5.78 -26.06
N THR A 597 -33.13 6.59 -26.44
CA THR A 597 -32.94 7.99 -26.86
C THR A 597 -32.32 8.83 -25.74
N TRP A 598 -32.71 8.60 -24.48
CA TRP A 598 -32.18 9.35 -23.33
C TRP A 598 -30.73 9.02 -22.96
N PHE A 599 -30.21 7.86 -23.37
CA PHE A 599 -28.79 7.51 -23.18
C PHE A 599 -27.86 8.17 -24.21
N GLU A 600 -28.41 8.54 -25.37
CA GLU A 600 -27.66 9.14 -26.48
C GLU A 600 -27.85 10.66 -26.56
N ASP A 601 -29.02 11.16 -26.13
CA ASP A 601 -29.37 12.59 -26.13
C ASP A 601 -29.62 13.11 -24.70
N ASN A 602 -28.61 13.79 -24.15
CA ASN A 602 -28.70 14.45 -22.84
C ASN A 602 -29.84 15.49 -22.79
N ASP A 603 -30.17 16.13 -23.92
CA ASP A 603 -31.22 17.14 -23.98
C ASP A 603 -32.62 16.52 -23.96
N ALA A 604 -32.79 15.31 -24.49
CA ALA A 604 -34.03 14.53 -24.36
C ALA A 604 -34.20 13.97 -22.93
N LEU A 605 -33.12 13.50 -22.31
CA LEU A 605 -33.13 13.04 -20.92
C LEU A 605 -33.48 14.18 -19.95
N GLU A 606 -32.87 15.36 -20.11
CA GLU A 606 -33.15 16.53 -19.27
C GLU A 606 -34.61 17.00 -19.36
N ARG A 607 -35.20 16.98 -20.57
CA ARG A 607 -36.63 17.29 -20.78
C ARG A 607 -37.57 16.27 -20.12
N ALA A 608 -37.09 15.06 -19.87
CA ALA A 608 -37.85 14.02 -19.18
C ALA A 608 -37.73 14.07 -17.64
N ILE A 609 -36.89 14.95 -17.08
CA ILE A 609 -36.71 15.09 -15.63
C ILE A 609 -37.96 15.75 -15.03
N ASN A 610 -38.73 14.98 -14.26
CA ASN A 610 -39.88 15.48 -13.52
C ASN A 610 -39.45 15.97 -12.13
N GLY A 611 -39.47 17.28 -11.89
CA GLY A 611 -39.08 17.91 -10.63
C GLY A 611 -39.14 19.44 -10.68
N GLU A 612 -39.13 20.07 -9.51
CA GLU A 612 -39.15 21.53 -9.37
C GLU A 612 -37.73 22.10 -9.55
N TRP A 613 -37.61 23.11 -10.42
CA TRP A 613 -36.35 23.77 -10.74
C TRP A 613 -36.15 24.98 -9.83
N ILE A 614 -35.02 25.02 -9.14
CA ILE A 614 -34.73 26.03 -8.12
C ILE A 614 -33.34 26.60 -8.37
N LEU A 615 -33.23 27.92 -8.36
CA LEU A 615 -31.96 28.64 -8.31
C LEU A 615 -31.57 28.85 -6.84
N LEU A 616 -30.52 28.16 -6.40
CA LEU A 616 -30.01 28.28 -5.03
C LEU A 616 -28.85 29.27 -4.99
N PRO A 617 -28.87 30.28 -4.10
CA PRO A 617 -27.76 31.21 -3.96
C PRO A 617 -26.46 30.47 -3.59
N CYS A 618 -25.33 30.85 -4.19
CA CYS A 618 -24.03 30.23 -3.89
C CYS A 618 -23.29 30.91 -2.73
N ASP A 619 -23.75 32.08 -2.27
CA ASP A 619 -23.12 32.83 -1.16
C ASP A 619 -23.77 32.44 0.19
N GLU A 620 -22.95 32.04 1.17
CA GLU A 620 -23.41 31.52 2.47
C GLU A 620 -23.89 32.62 3.44
N ALA A 621 -23.75 33.91 3.06
CA ALA A 621 -24.06 35.06 3.91
C ALA A 621 -25.57 35.42 4.04
N GLY A 622 -26.48 34.64 3.47
CA GLY A 622 -27.91 34.64 3.85
C GLY A 622 -28.79 35.83 3.41
N SER A 623 -28.32 36.72 2.53
CA SER A 623 -29.12 37.89 2.10
C SER A 623 -30.06 37.65 0.92
N ILE A 624 -29.91 36.56 0.17
CA ILE A 624 -30.67 36.26 -1.06
C ILE A 624 -31.43 34.94 -0.87
N LYS A 625 -32.73 34.90 -1.21
CA LYS A 625 -33.56 33.70 -1.09
C LYS A 625 -33.47 32.82 -2.35
N PRO A 626 -33.67 31.49 -2.22
CA PRO A 626 -33.88 30.60 -3.35
C PRO A 626 -35.01 31.06 -4.27
N ILE A 627 -34.85 30.89 -5.58
CA ILE A 627 -35.87 31.25 -6.58
C ILE A 627 -36.43 29.96 -7.19
N SER A 628 -37.73 29.74 -7.05
CA SER A 628 -38.42 28.63 -7.74
C SER A 628 -38.81 29.06 -9.15
N LEU A 629 -38.49 28.24 -10.14
CA LEU A 629 -38.79 28.52 -11.55
C LEU A 629 -40.11 27.83 -11.95
N SER A 630 -41.00 28.61 -12.54
CA SER A 630 -42.28 28.12 -13.06
C SER A 630 -42.09 27.40 -14.39
N GLN A 631 -42.70 26.22 -14.55
CA GLN A 631 -42.78 25.49 -15.83
C GLN A 631 -43.97 25.94 -16.70
N ASP A 632 -44.55 27.11 -16.41
CA ASP A 632 -45.62 27.71 -17.19
C ASP A 632 -45.00 28.61 -18.29
N GLU A 633 -45.16 28.23 -19.56
CA GLU A 633 -44.62 28.98 -20.71
C GLU A 633 -45.19 30.41 -20.80
N MET A 634 -46.36 30.66 -20.19
CA MET A 634 -47.02 31.96 -20.19
C MET A 634 -46.64 32.85 -19.00
N LYS A 635 -45.79 32.36 -18.08
CA LYS A 635 -45.33 33.10 -16.88
C LYS A 635 -43.80 33.13 -16.78
N PRO A 636 -43.13 33.95 -17.62
CA PRO A 636 -41.70 34.20 -17.51
C PRO A 636 -41.28 34.74 -16.15
N CYS A 637 -40.07 34.39 -15.71
CA CYS A 637 -39.45 34.97 -14.52
C CYS A 637 -38.53 36.12 -14.92
N ILE A 638 -38.82 37.34 -14.46
CA ILE A 638 -38.01 38.53 -14.73
C ILE A 638 -37.09 38.79 -13.53
N ILE A 639 -35.81 39.05 -13.80
CA ILE A 639 -34.78 39.30 -12.79
C ILE A 639 -34.25 40.72 -12.98
N GLY A 640 -34.23 41.49 -11.89
CA GLY A 640 -33.80 42.88 -11.91
C GLY A 640 -33.47 43.42 -10.53
N SER A 641 -32.95 44.66 -10.45
CA SER A 641 -32.68 45.34 -9.18
C SER A 641 -33.88 46.14 -8.64
N SER A 642 -34.97 46.25 -9.40
CA SER A 642 -36.21 46.95 -9.04
C SER A 642 -37.45 46.15 -9.46
N GLN A 643 -38.62 46.46 -8.90
CA GLN A 643 -39.89 45.83 -9.27
C GLN A 643 -40.36 46.32 -10.64
N HIS A 644 -40.90 45.41 -11.45
CA HIS A 644 -41.51 45.71 -12.75
C HIS A 644 -42.90 45.06 -12.80
N GLU A 645 -43.95 45.88 -12.85
CA GLU A 645 -45.36 45.42 -12.81
C GLU A 645 -45.95 45.12 -14.20
N ASP A 646 -45.27 45.53 -15.28
CA ASP A 646 -45.79 45.46 -16.66
C ASP A 646 -45.57 44.12 -17.38
N HIS A 647 -45.21 43.05 -16.65
CA HIS A 647 -44.89 41.75 -17.25
C HIS A 647 -45.76 40.61 -16.70
N PRO A 648 -46.37 39.79 -17.57
CA PRO A 648 -47.15 38.62 -17.15
C PRO A 648 -46.17 37.57 -16.61
N GLY A 649 -45.95 37.50 -15.29
CA GLY A 649 -45.00 36.54 -14.71
C GLY A 649 -44.49 36.93 -13.31
N SER A 650 -43.52 36.18 -12.78
CA SER A 650 -42.92 36.44 -11.47
C SER A 650 -41.73 37.41 -11.57
N SER A 651 -41.76 38.52 -10.85
CA SER A 651 -40.65 39.49 -10.77
C SER A 651 -39.78 39.21 -9.54
N ILE A 652 -38.49 38.96 -9.74
CA ILE A 652 -37.51 38.70 -8.68
C ILE A 652 -36.53 39.87 -8.57
N ILE A 653 -36.43 40.42 -7.36
CA ILE A 653 -35.60 41.59 -7.05
C ILE A 653 -34.29 41.14 -6.41
N ILE A 654 -33.17 41.47 -7.03
CA ILE A 654 -31.81 41.28 -6.49
C ILE A 654 -31.19 42.67 -6.30
N PRO A 655 -31.24 43.24 -5.08
CA PRO A 655 -30.86 44.63 -4.82
C PRO A 655 -29.33 44.78 -4.70
N LEU A 656 -28.60 44.42 -5.75
CA LEU A 656 -27.15 44.51 -5.82
C LEU A 656 -26.72 45.56 -6.86
N PRO A 657 -25.68 46.38 -6.60
CA PRO A 657 -25.30 47.50 -7.47
C PRO A 657 -24.94 47.10 -8.92
N LYS A 658 -24.50 45.87 -9.12
CA LYS A 658 -24.10 45.33 -10.44
C LYS A 658 -25.24 44.60 -11.17
N VAL A 659 -26.43 44.51 -10.56
CA VAL A 659 -27.62 43.99 -11.22
C VAL A 659 -28.39 45.18 -11.81
N SER A 660 -28.59 45.21 -13.13
CA SER A 660 -29.40 46.24 -13.78
C SER A 660 -30.88 46.21 -13.34
N PRO A 661 -31.61 47.35 -13.41
CA PRO A 661 -33.04 47.41 -13.11
C PRO A 661 -33.85 46.34 -13.83
N LEU A 662 -33.58 46.12 -15.12
CA LEU A 662 -34.07 45.00 -15.90
C LEU A 662 -32.84 44.21 -16.39
N HIS A 663 -32.56 43.05 -15.79
CA HIS A 663 -31.30 42.34 -16.02
C HIS A 663 -31.45 41.17 -16.98
N ALA A 664 -32.31 40.22 -16.62
CA ALA A 664 -32.48 39.00 -17.39
C ALA A 664 -33.89 38.43 -17.25
N ARG A 665 -34.23 37.54 -18.18
CA ARG A 665 -35.51 36.82 -18.22
C ARG A 665 -35.26 35.33 -18.37
N ILE A 666 -35.95 34.54 -17.55
CA ILE A 666 -35.96 33.07 -17.64
C ILE A 666 -37.33 32.62 -18.10
N ASN A 667 -37.37 31.90 -19.22
CA ASN A 667 -38.59 31.35 -19.79
C ASN A 667 -38.50 29.82 -19.83
N TYR A 668 -39.63 29.16 -19.63
CA TYR A 668 -39.77 27.74 -19.93
C TYR A 668 -40.33 27.59 -21.34
N LYS A 669 -39.72 26.73 -22.16
CA LYS A 669 -40.19 26.41 -23.52
C LYS A 669 -39.74 25.01 -23.91
N ASP A 670 -40.60 24.22 -24.53
CA ASP A 670 -40.27 22.92 -25.13
C ASP A 670 -39.61 21.93 -24.13
N GLY A 671 -40.00 21.99 -22.86
CA GLY A 671 -39.46 21.12 -21.81
C GLY A 671 -38.15 21.60 -21.15
N ALA A 672 -37.68 22.81 -21.48
CA ALA A 672 -36.40 23.34 -20.98
C ALA A 672 -36.49 24.82 -20.58
N PHE A 673 -35.55 25.24 -19.71
CA PHE A 673 -35.42 26.64 -19.29
C PHE A 673 -34.39 27.38 -20.15
N PHE A 674 -34.75 28.60 -20.55
CA PHE A 674 -33.91 29.48 -21.35
C PHE A 674 -33.75 30.83 -20.65
N LEU A 675 -32.51 31.25 -20.50
CA LEU A 675 -32.10 32.50 -19.89
C LEU A 675 -31.69 33.50 -20.98
N THR A 676 -32.30 34.68 -20.96
CA THR A 676 -32.03 35.78 -21.89
C THR A 676 -31.56 37.00 -21.12
N ASP A 677 -30.39 37.53 -21.45
CA ASP A 677 -29.91 38.80 -20.89
C ASP A 677 -30.64 39.98 -21.58
N LEU A 678 -31.27 40.86 -20.81
CA LEU A 678 -32.09 41.97 -21.31
C LEU A 678 -31.26 43.25 -21.48
N ARG A 679 -30.06 43.11 -22.08
CA ARG A 679 -29.07 44.19 -22.25
C ARG A 679 -28.60 44.75 -20.91
N SER A 680 -28.29 43.87 -19.96
CA SER A 680 -27.77 44.30 -18.66
C SER A 680 -26.39 44.96 -18.81
N LEU A 681 -26.11 45.95 -17.96
CA LEU A 681 -24.86 46.72 -18.03
C LEU A 681 -23.62 45.84 -17.77
N HIS A 682 -23.74 44.90 -16.82
CA HIS A 682 -22.63 44.05 -16.38
C HIS A 682 -22.67 42.62 -16.95
N GLY A 683 -23.72 42.27 -17.69
CA GLY A 683 -23.88 40.99 -18.36
C GLY A 683 -24.29 39.84 -17.43
N THR A 684 -24.93 38.85 -18.02
CA THR A 684 -25.25 37.56 -17.38
C THR A 684 -24.24 36.50 -17.80
N TRP A 685 -23.74 35.71 -16.85
CA TRP A 685 -22.73 34.66 -17.08
C TRP A 685 -23.27 33.29 -16.66
N ILE A 686 -22.89 32.24 -17.40
CA ILE A 686 -23.14 30.84 -17.03
C ILE A 686 -21.78 30.14 -16.90
N THR A 687 -21.62 29.39 -15.81
CA THR A 687 -20.57 28.37 -15.67
C THR A 687 -21.22 27.00 -15.80
N ASP A 688 -20.83 26.26 -16.84
CA ASP A 688 -21.38 24.93 -17.13
C ASP A 688 -20.81 23.83 -16.20
N ASN A 689 -21.38 22.64 -16.30
CA ASN A 689 -20.95 21.46 -15.54
C ASN A 689 -19.54 20.95 -15.87
N GLU A 690 -18.90 21.47 -16.92
CA GLU A 690 -17.51 21.18 -17.30
C GLU A 690 -16.56 22.26 -16.77
N GLY A 691 -17.09 23.25 -16.03
CA GLY A 691 -16.34 24.36 -15.44
C GLY A 691 -16.05 25.51 -16.41
N ARG A 692 -16.66 25.53 -17.60
CA ARG A 692 -16.46 26.60 -18.58
C ARG A 692 -17.40 27.76 -18.28
N ARG A 693 -16.83 28.94 -18.07
CA ARG A 693 -17.57 30.19 -17.83
C ARG A 693 -17.68 31.02 -19.10
N TYR A 694 -18.89 31.35 -19.52
CA TYR A 694 -19.15 32.17 -20.71
C TYR A 694 -20.26 33.20 -20.47
N ARG A 695 -20.20 34.32 -21.21
CA ARG A 695 -21.20 35.39 -21.15
C ARG A 695 -22.35 35.09 -22.10
N ILE A 696 -23.58 35.29 -21.65
CA ILE A 696 -24.78 35.18 -22.49
C ILE A 696 -24.87 36.38 -23.42
N HIS A 697 -25.19 36.14 -24.69
CA HIS A 697 -25.50 37.19 -25.66
C HIS A 697 -26.82 37.89 -25.31
N SER A 698 -26.80 39.23 -25.24
CA SER A 698 -28.01 40.00 -24.96
C SER A 698 -29.09 39.76 -26.02
N ASN A 699 -30.33 39.62 -25.56
CA ASN A 699 -31.54 39.30 -26.34
C ASN A 699 -31.54 37.93 -27.05
N TYR A 700 -30.54 37.07 -26.81
CA TYR A 700 -30.53 35.70 -27.34
C TYR A 700 -30.75 34.68 -26.22
N PRO A 701 -31.77 33.80 -26.31
CA PRO A 701 -32.05 32.81 -25.28
C PRO A 701 -30.93 31.75 -25.24
N SER A 702 -30.37 31.53 -24.06
CA SER A 702 -29.38 30.49 -23.78
C SER A 702 -29.97 29.42 -22.88
N ARG A 703 -29.76 28.15 -23.24
CA ARG A 703 -30.30 27.01 -22.48
C ARG A 703 -29.63 26.91 -21.10
N VAL A 704 -30.43 26.71 -20.07
CA VAL A 704 -30.01 26.48 -18.68
C VAL A 704 -30.10 24.99 -18.36
N ARG A 705 -29.02 24.42 -17.82
CA ARG A 705 -28.94 23.00 -17.46
C ARG A 705 -28.88 22.81 -15.95
N PRO A 706 -29.24 21.61 -15.43
CA PRO A 706 -29.06 21.29 -14.02
C PRO A 706 -27.58 21.40 -13.64
N SER A 707 -27.31 21.93 -12.45
CA SER A 707 -25.96 22.16 -11.89
C SER A 707 -25.16 23.33 -12.48
N ASP A 708 -25.67 24.01 -13.51
CA ASP A 708 -25.10 25.28 -13.99
C ASP A 708 -25.08 26.33 -12.86
N VAL A 709 -24.09 27.22 -12.90
CA VAL A 709 -24.03 28.40 -12.02
C VAL A 709 -24.26 29.65 -12.85
N ILE A 710 -25.31 30.39 -12.54
CA ILE A 710 -25.71 31.63 -13.21
C ILE A 710 -25.28 32.82 -12.36
N GLU A 711 -24.60 33.80 -12.96
CA GLU A 711 -24.21 35.04 -12.30
C GLU A 711 -24.84 36.24 -12.99
N PHE A 712 -25.57 37.06 -12.24
CA PHE A 712 -26.17 38.31 -12.74
C PHE A 712 -25.26 39.51 -12.42
N GLY A 713 -24.38 39.88 -13.33
CA GLY A 713 -23.47 41.04 -13.22
C GLY A 713 -22.36 40.96 -12.16
N SER A 714 -22.50 40.14 -11.11
CA SER A 714 -21.46 39.88 -10.09
C SER A 714 -21.55 38.45 -9.56
N ASP A 715 -20.41 37.94 -9.10
CA ASP A 715 -20.25 36.76 -8.24
C ASP A 715 -21.16 36.75 -6.99
N LYS A 716 -21.48 37.92 -6.42
CA LYS A 716 -22.43 38.07 -5.30
C LYS A 716 -23.89 37.83 -5.68
N ALA A 717 -24.21 37.80 -6.96
CA ALA A 717 -25.52 37.46 -7.51
C ALA A 717 -25.46 36.12 -8.24
N SER A 718 -24.80 35.13 -7.63
CA SER A 718 -24.58 33.80 -8.21
C SER A 718 -25.56 32.76 -7.66
N PHE A 719 -26.14 31.98 -8.57
CA PHE A 719 -27.11 30.94 -8.25
C PHE A 719 -26.78 29.64 -8.96
N ARG A 720 -26.83 28.53 -8.22
CA ARG A 720 -26.72 27.18 -8.76
C ARG A 720 -28.10 26.63 -9.09
N VAL A 721 -28.26 26.13 -10.30
CA VAL A 721 -29.48 25.48 -10.76
C VAL A 721 -29.57 24.08 -10.15
N LYS A 722 -30.65 23.79 -9.41
CA LYS A 722 -30.95 22.45 -8.89
C LYS A 722 -32.35 22.01 -9.28
N VAL A 723 -32.52 20.71 -9.47
CA VAL A 723 -33.82 20.09 -9.72
C VAL A 723 -34.14 19.15 -8.57
N THR A 724 -35.25 19.39 -7.87
CA THR A 724 -35.63 18.65 -6.67
C THR A 724 -37.03 18.09 -6.77
N ARG A 725 -37.33 17.00 -6.05
CA ARG A 725 -38.65 16.34 -6.09
C ARG A 725 -39.72 17.09 -5.27
N SER A 726 -39.30 18.05 -4.44
CA SER A 726 -40.16 18.90 -3.61
C SER A 726 -39.37 20.13 -3.12
N ALA A 727 -39.95 21.32 -3.24
CA ALA A 727 -39.36 22.57 -2.77
C ALA A 727 -38.96 22.48 -1.27
N PRO A 728 -37.87 23.15 -0.86
CA PRO A 728 -37.56 23.32 0.56
C PRO A 728 -38.78 23.95 1.25
N ARG A 729 -39.35 23.26 2.25
CA ARG A 729 -40.43 23.83 3.07
C ARG A 729 -39.90 25.09 3.76
N GLU A 730 -40.59 26.21 3.58
CA GLU A 730 -40.35 27.41 4.37
C GLU A 730 -40.46 27.04 5.86
N SER A 731 -39.42 27.33 6.63
CA SER A 731 -39.59 27.40 8.08
C SER A 731 -40.42 28.65 8.35
N GLU A 732 -41.70 28.48 8.65
CA GLU A 732 -42.50 29.52 9.31
C GLU A 732 -41.87 29.82 10.69
N LYS A 733 -40.84 30.66 10.71
CA LYS A 733 -40.53 31.45 11.91
C LYS A 733 -41.44 32.65 11.86
N LYS A 734 -42.48 32.61 12.71
CA LYS A 734 -43.30 33.77 13.07
C LYS A 734 -42.42 35.01 13.25
N GLY A 735 -42.71 36.05 12.48
CA GLY A 735 -42.29 37.41 12.78
C GLY A 735 -41.15 37.97 11.94
N THR A 736 -41.32 38.10 10.62
CA THR A 736 -40.80 39.26 9.88
C THR A 736 -41.65 39.48 8.63
N LYS A 737 -42.28 40.66 8.51
CA LYS A 737 -43.26 40.99 7.46
C LYS A 737 -42.64 40.86 6.06
N LEU A 738 -43.16 39.93 5.26
CA LEU A 738 -43.03 39.93 3.81
C LEU A 738 -44.15 40.81 3.24
N TYR A 739 -43.79 41.85 2.49
CA TYR A 739 -44.74 42.54 1.63
C TYR A 739 -44.93 41.68 0.37
N GLN A 740 -45.91 40.78 0.44
CA GLN A 740 -46.64 40.27 -0.70
C GLN A 740 -48.10 40.61 -0.40
N LYS A 741 -48.73 41.41 -1.26
CA LYS A 741 -50.19 41.48 -1.33
C LYS A 741 -50.59 41.03 -2.74
N GLU A 742 -51.67 40.27 -2.74
CA GLU A 742 -52.27 39.46 -3.82
C GLU A 742 -52.45 40.17 -5.16
#